data_AF-A0A5B9QUF7-F1
#
_entry.id   AF-A0A5B9QUF7-F1
#
_cell.length_a   1.000
_cell.length_b   1.000
_cell.length_c   1.000
_cell.angle_alpha   90.00
_cell.angle_beta   90.00
_cell.angle_gamma   90.00
#
_symmetry.space_group_name_H-M   'P 1'
#
loop_
_entity.id
_entity.type
_entity.pdbx_description
1 polymer ?
#
loop_
_entity_poly.entity_id
_entity_poly.type
_entity_poly.pdbx_seq_one_letter_code
_entity_poly.pdbx_strand_id
1 'polypeptide(L)'
;MFQLIRLRIYNFIDTACLAIVLVQLSLSSSLVSAQQRSLGLDISAWQGNISSTTWSNFLNVENREFVFLRSSRGGTTGFYNQSNPSNTNPPGQNTLSQRYDDPYFVQNITRATNAGLLAGAYHFGRLDIVASTPYAGGIANTGTDEANHFLQMAGAWMRPGYLLPVFDLESGETQRSDAELTQFSIDFSDRIYDVMGIRPAIYTNGNYASQVQSSIVNAYPDLWIARWPNQGSPNSIPVQTANPNDSLSWLYGPWDNFGDPQPWKFWQYASTGRLNSFNNGGSNLDFNVAQGGTEFLKDQLVPALWTNDSDGQWTTLANWNSGQTPVAPEQGPGQVSRVGPLTLPAVRLPGVDDTVVLDRPGANINVTLSAGIQNIRKLYVREQLSVTGGVLNVIYVPTSDSTPISAQFSAPVSLTGSARLRVHTLQVDAFQSLTIDGATLTFDTINLMPHSSESAKILMAGDLNFTLLGSGTATIANGTGTGNSGHVDLGGANRVFNIADGAASIDLAIDVPVINGSLTKSGPGTLALYGNNSFTGDAVVEDGVLSLSQAMLPDDSDVSLATGGILDLDFSGTPDVIGKFSIDGSSLAVGIWGAVGSGAQFTTPSITGAGMLQVTSTNIPGDFDGDNDVDGDDLTTWQTAYGNGAGADADQDGDSDGQDFLVWQRNYTGSNPLTTATAVPEPGSITLLLVALITVVMARGTGTLACI
;
A
#
# COMPACT_ATOMS: atom_id res chain seq x y z
N MET A 1 9.36 62.48 34.80
CA MET A 1 10.56 63.14 35.33
C MET A 1 11.73 62.26 34.87
N PHE A 2 12.35 62.41 33.70
CA PHE A 2 12.72 63.58 32.89
C PHE A 2 12.23 63.49 31.42
N GLN A 3 12.06 64.67 30.82
CA GLN A 3 11.73 64.98 29.42
C GLN A 3 12.86 64.58 28.44
N LEU A 4 12.60 64.03 27.24
CA LEU A 4 12.17 64.71 25.98
C LEU A 4 13.24 65.66 25.41
N ILE A 5 13.83 65.34 24.24
CA ILE A 5 14.37 66.24 23.17
C ILE A 5 14.71 65.32 21.98
N ARG A 6 13.90 65.24 20.91
CA ARG A 6 13.83 66.08 19.68
C ARG A 6 15.09 66.11 18.80
N LEU A 7 14.92 65.48 17.64
CA LEU A 7 15.47 65.69 16.30
C LEU A 7 16.52 66.81 16.10
N ARG A 8 17.60 66.45 15.40
CA ARG A 8 18.13 67.22 14.27
C ARG A 8 18.59 66.31 13.14
N ILE A 9 18.01 66.54 11.96
CA ILE A 9 18.46 66.06 10.66
C ILE A 9 19.54 67.02 10.17
N TYR A 10 20.68 66.52 9.70
CA TYR A 10 21.52 67.20 8.73
C TYR A 10 22.09 66.21 7.72
N ASN A 11 22.08 66.68 6.47
CA ASN A 11 22.20 65.96 5.21
C ASN A 11 23.65 65.59 4.82
N PHE A 12 23.77 64.35 4.31
CA PHE A 12 24.38 63.88 3.05
C PHE A 12 25.85 64.14 2.63
N ILE A 13 26.48 63.05 2.12
CA ILE A 13 27.62 62.90 1.15
C ILE A 13 28.94 62.49 1.85
N ASP A 14 29.62 61.35 1.63
CA ASP A 14 29.70 60.43 0.48
C ASP A 14 30.27 59.03 0.89
N THR A 15 29.83 57.99 0.17
CA THR A 15 30.50 56.68 -0.10
C THR A 15 31.23 55.90 1.01
N ALA A 16 30.61 54.80 1.45
CA ALA A 16 31.29 53.54 1.72
C ALA A 16 30.33 52.35 1.49
N CYS A 17 30.78 51.38 0.71
CA CYS A 17 30.01 50.22 0.25
C CYS A 17 29.46 49.39 1.41
N LEU A 18 28.14 49.18 1.43
CA LEU A 18 27.46 48.32 2.38
C LEU A 18 27.18 46.96 1.71
N ALA A 19 27.97 45.94 2.04
CA ALA A 19 27.57 44.55 1.83
C ALA A 19 26.54 44.19 2.92
N ILE A 20 25.26 44.32 2.60
CA ILE A 20 24.17 43.81 3.46
C ILE A 20 24.12 42.29 3.26
N VAL A 21 24.56 41.54 4.26
CA VAL A 21 24.17 40.15 4.42
C VAL A 21 22.71 40.15 4.89
N LEU A 22 21.78 39.97 3.96
CA LEU A 22 20.40 39.60 4.25
C LEU A 22 20.42 38.12 4.65
N VAL A 23 20.47 37.84 5.96
CA VAL A 23 20.05 36.54 6.49
C VAL A 23 18.54 36.49 6.34
N GLN A 24 18.10 36.01 5.18
CA GLN A 24 16.72 35.63 4.96
C GLN A 24 16.52 34.29 5.68
N LEU A 25 16.09 34.35 6.94
CA LEU A 25 15.50 33.21 7.64
C LEU A 25 14.24 32.82 6.86
N SER A 26 14.39 31.94 5.88
CA SER A 26 13.30 31.26 5.21
C SER A 26 12.72 30.23 6.18
N LEU A 27 11.94 30.71 7.14
CA LEU A 27 10.84 29.92 7.69
C LEU A 27 9.78 29.83 6.59
N SER A 28 10.01 28.99 5.59
CA SER A 28 8.94 28.40 4.82
C SER A 28 8.26 27.39 5.72
N SER A 29 7.52 27.87 6.71
CA SER A 29 6.33 27.15 7.15
C SER A 29 5.44 27.13 5.92
N SER A 30 5.50 26.04 5.15
CA SER A 30 4.43 25.68 4.24
C SER A 30 3.17 25.67 5.10
N LEU A 31 2.40 26.75 5.04
CA LEU A 31 0.99 26.70 5.40
C LEU A 31 0.44 25.64 4.45
N VAL A 32 0.29 24.41 4.94
CA VAL A 32 -0.48 23.39 4.24
C VAL A 32 -1.85 24.02 4.08
N SER A 33 -2.15 24.54 2.88
CA SER A 33 -3.48 25.03 2.58
C SER A 33 -4.42 23.88 2.90
N ALA A 34 -5.38 24.09 3.80
CA ALA A 34 -6.44 23.11 4.03
C ALA A 34 -7.02 22.75 2.65
N GLN A 35 -7.17 21.45 2.39
CA GLN A 35 -7.72 20.97 1.12
C GLN A 35 -9.11 21.59 0.94
N GLN A 36 -9.38 22.12 -0.26
CA GLN A 36 -10.68 22.71 -0.56
C GLN A 36 -11.76 21.62 -0.49
N ARG A 37 -12.77 21.84 0.35
CA ARG A 37 -13.93 20.95 0.47
C ARG A 37 -14.74 20.96 -0.81
N SER A 38 -15.11 19.77 -1.27
CA SER A 38 -15.92 19.62 -2.48
C SER A 38 -17.34 20.10 -2.23
N LEU A 39 -17.91 20.80 -3.22
CA LEU A 39 -19.29 21.27 -3.19
C LEU A 39 -20.18 20.33 -4.00
N GLY A 40 -21.43 20.21 -3.59
CA GLY A 40 -22.41 19.36 -4.25
C GLY A 40 -23.83 19.88 -4.14
N LEU A 41 -24.76 19.06 -4.63
CA LEU A 41 -26.20 19.34 -4.66
C LEU A 41 -26.97 18.11 -4.19
N ASP A 42 -28.23 18.29 -3.86
CA ASP A 42 -29.19 17.19 -3.88
C ASP A 42 -30.45 17.59 -4.65
N ILE A 43 -30.97 16.64 -5.43
CA ILE A 43 -31.97 16.89 -6.48
C ILE A 43 -33.03 15.80 -6.46
N SER A 44 -34.28 16.20 -6.70
CA SER A 44 -35.43 15.33 -6.86
C SER A 44 -36.29 15.75 -8.06
N ALA A 45 -37.43 15.12 -8.25
CA ALA A 45 -38.42 15.53 -9.24
C ALA A 45 -38.88 17.00 -9.11
N TRP A 46 -38.72 17.63 -7.94
CA TRP A 46 -39.07 19.04 -7.74
C TRP A 46 -38.24 20.01 -8.57
N GLN A 47 -37.02 19.63 -8.94
CA GLN A 47 -36.15 20.43 -9.81
C GLN A 47 -36.45 20.21 -11.31
N GLY A 48 -37.38 19.31 -11.64
CA GLY A 48 -37.85 19.07 -13.00
C GLY A 48 -36.83 18.40 -13.91
N ASN A 49 -37.04 18.55 -15.22
CA ASN A 49 -36.20 17.93 -16.25
C ASN A 49 -34.91 18.76 -16.48
N ILE A 50 -33.80 18.31 -15.91
CA ILE A 50 -32.50 18.99 -16.01
C ILE A 50 -31.74 18.51 -17.26
N SER A 51 -31.39 19.44 -18.15
CA SER A 51 -30.69 19.13 -19.41
C SER A 51 -29.26 18.60 -19.18
N SER A 52 -28.72 17.83 -20.14
CA SER A 52 -27.32 17.37 -20.07
C SER A 52 -26.33 18.54 -20.01
N THR A 53 -26.59 19.64 -20.72
CA THR A 53 -25.76 20.86 -20.66
C THR A 53 -25.77 21.46 -19.26
N THR A 54 -26.93 21.50 -18.60
CA THR A 54 -27.02 21.98 -17.22
C THR A 54 -26.21 21.12 -16.26
N TRP A 55 -26.28 19.79 -16.39
CA TRP A 55 -25.44 18.86 -15.62
C TRP A 55 -23.95 19.10 -15.84
N SER A 56 -23.51 19.26 -17.10
CA SER A 56 -22.11 19.60 -17.40
C SER A 56 -21.70 20.96 -16.82
N ASN A 57 -22.60 21.94 -16.80
CA ASN A 57 -22.32 23.25 -16.21
C ASN A 57 -22.24 23.22 -14.69
N PHE A 58 -22.98 22.33 -14.02
CA PHE A 58 -22.84 22.17 -12.57
C PHE A 58 -21.40 21.86 -12.17
N LEU A 59 -20.72 20.96 -12.89
CA LEU A 59 -19.30 20.68 -12.66
C LEU A 59 -18.41 21.81 -13.19
N ASN A 60 -18.47 22.07 -14.51
CA ASN A 60 -17.45 22.87 -15.20
C ASN A 60 -17.58 24.39 -15.00
N VAL A 61 -18.73 24.88 -14.53
CA VAL A 61 -18.99 26.32 -14.33
C VAL A 61 -19.25 26.63 -12.85
N GLU A 62 -20.02 25.78 -12.17
CA GLU A 62 -20.51 26.05 -10.80
C GLU A 62 -19.76 25.27 -9.72
N ASN A 63 -18.71 24.51 -10.10
CA ASN A 63 -17.84 23.72 -9.23
C ASN A 63 -18.58 22.76 -8.29
N ARG A 64 -19.57 22.03 -8.83
CA ARG A 64 -20.31 20.97 -8.13
C ARG A 64 -19.74 19.62 -8.53
N GLU A 65 -19.02 18.99 -7.62
CA GLU A 65 -18.31 17.73 -7.84
C GLU A 65 -19.18 16.50 -7.55
N PHE A 66 -20.22 16.66 -6.73
CA PHE A 66 -21.10 15.55 -6.37
C PHE A 66 -22.58 15.92 -6.31
N VAL A 67 -23.44 14.89 -6.37
CA VAL A 67 -24.88 15.04 -6.22
C VAL A 67 -25.54 13.82 -5.56
N PHE A 68 -26.52 14.06 -4.68
CA PHE A 68 -27.45 13.03 -4.23
C PHE A 68 -28.80 13.18 -4.94
N LEU A 69 -29.37 12.06 -5.40
CA LEU A 69 -30.57 12.04 -6.23
C LEU A 69 -31.66 11.24 -5.58
N ARG A 70 -32.85 11.81 -5.44
CA ARG A 70 -33.98 11.05 -4.92
C ARG A 70 -34.32 9.95 -5.91
N SER A 71 -34.36 8.72 -5.42
CA SER A 71 -34.80 7.57 -6.20
C SER A 71 -36.26 7.22 -5.91
N SER A 72 -36.62 7.26 -4.64
CA SER A 72 -37.81 6.61 -4.11
C SER A 72 -38.25 7.23 -2.78
N ARG A 73 -39.50 6.95 -2.42
CA ARG A 73 -40.12 7.35 -1.16
C ARG A 73 -41.23 6.37 -0.78
N GLY A 74 -41.34 6.05 0.51
CA GLY A 74 -42.35 5.12 1.04
C GLY A 74 -42.08 3.67 0.67
N GLY A 75 -43.02 2.77 0.98
CA GLY A 75 -42.83 1.33 0.81
C GLY A 75 -43.08 0.81 -0.61
N THR A 76 -43.10 -0.52 -0.77
CA THR A 76 -43.20 -1.17 -2.09
C THR A 76 -44.59 -1.13 -2.73
N THR A 77 -45.62 -0.69 -1.98
CA THR A 77 -47.02 -0.74 -2.40
C THR A 77 -47.72 0.63 -2.43
N GLY A 78 -48.87 0.66 -3.10
CA GLY A 78 -49.73 1.84 -3.16
C GLY A 78 -49.20 2.94 -4.08
N PHE A 79 -49.64 4.15 -3.80
CA PHE A 79 -49.35 5.32 -4.62
C PHE A 79 -49.29 6.57 -3.75
N TYR A 80 -48.46 7.53 -4.14
CA TYR A 80 -48.43 8.86 -3.57
C TYR A 80 -48.52 9.92 -4.66
N ASN A 81 -49.51 10.78 -4.53
CA ASN A 81 -49.66 11.96 -5.36
C ASN A 81 -48.92 13.15 -4.74
N GLN A 82 -47.78 13.50 -5.33
CA GLN A 82 -46.97 14.64 -4.89
C GLN A 82 -47.70 15.99 -4.98
N SER A 83 -48.73 16.12 -5.83
CA SER A 83 -49.56 17.33 -5.94
C SER A 83 -50.69 17.40 -4.90
N ASN A 84 -50.92 16.32 -4.14
CA ASN A 84 -51.92 16.27 -3.07
C ASN A 84 -51.32 15.60 -1.82
N PRO A 85 -50.29 16.21 -1.20
CA PRO A 85 -49.58 15.62 -0.07
C PRO A 85 -50.48 15.43 1.16
N SER A 86 -51.45 16.33 1.36
CA SER A 86 -52.41 16.27 2.47
C SER A 86 -53.43 15.13 2.32
N ASN A 87 -53.59 14.59 1.11
CA ASN A 87 -54.59 13.56 0.80
C ASN A 87 -56.02 13.97 1.19
N THR A 88 -56.35 15.27 1.06
CA THR A 88 -57.62 15.83 1.55
C THR A 88 -58.60 16.21 0.43
N ASN A 89 -58.15 16.56 -0.78
CA ASN A 89 -59.05 16.97 -1.85
C ASN A 89 -58.55 16.62 -3.27
N PRO A 90 -59.13 15.60 -3.94
CA PRO A 90 -59.99 14.59 -3.35
C PRO A 90 -59.18 13.66 -2.42
N PRO A 91 -59.79 13.11 -1.35
CA PRO A 91 -59.10 12.19 -0.46
C PRO A 91 -58.93 10.80 -1.11
N GLY A 92 -58.03 10.00 -0.54
CA GLY A 92 -57.82 8.60 -0.96
C GLY A 92 -56.94 8.43 -2.21
N GLN A 93 -56.23 9.48 -2.62
CA GLN A 93 -55.23 9.39 -3.70
C GLN A 93 -53.93 8.77 -3.20
N ASN A 94 -53.52 9.10 -1.97
CA ASN A 94 -52.36 8.48 -1.35
C ASN A 94 -52.82 7.21 -0.63
N THR A 95 -52.24 6.06 -0.97
CA THR A 95 -52.73 4.73 -0.53
C THR A 95 -51.60 3.82 -0.07
N LEU A 96 -51.93 2.85 0.78
CA LEU A 96 -51.03 1.82 1.33
C LEU A 96 -49.74 2.44 1.87
N SER A 97 -48.59 1.89 1.49
CA SER A 97 -47.27 2.40 1.91
C SER A 97 -46.83 3.69 1.21
N GLN A 98 -47.73 4.30 0.42
CA GLN A 98 -47.51 5.55 -0.29
C GLN A 98 -46.27 5.54 -1.19
N ARG A 99 -46.09 4.46 -1.96
CA ARG A 99 -45.00 4.32 -2.93
C ARG A 99 -44.94 5.52 -3.86
N TYR A 100 -43.74 6.06 -4.03
CA TYR A 100 -43.41 7.06 -5.04
C TYR A 100 -42.08 6.77 -5.69
N ASP A 101 -42.11 6.56 -7.01
CA ASP A 101 -40.93 6.38 -7.85
C ASP A 101 -40.56 7.75 -8.45
N ASP A 102 -39.35 8.26 -8.21
CA ASP A 102 -38.95 9.54 -8.78
C ASP A 102 -38.74 9.40 -10.30
N PRO A 103 -39.55 10.06 -11.14
CA PRO A 103 -39.57 9.80 -12.58
C PRO A 103 -38.28 10.26 -13.28
N TYR A 104 -37.49 11.14 -12.66
CA TYR A 104 -36.25 11.67 -13.24
C TYR A 104 -34.99 10.96 -12.73
N PHE A 105 -35.07 10.09 -11.72
CA PHE A 105 -33.90 9.50 -11.07
C PHE A 105 -32.90 8.88 -12.06
N VAL A 106 -33.35 7.96 -12.90
CA VAL A 106 -32.47 7.24 -13.86
C VAL A 106 -31.83 8.19 -14.87
N GLN A 107 -32.59 9.18 -15.36
CA GLN A 107 -32.05 10.19 -16.27
C GLN A 107 -31.01 11.07 -15.57
N ASN A 108 -31.31 11.53 -14.36
CA ASN A 108 -30.45 12.42 -13.60
C ASN A 108 -29.15 11.72 -13.21
N ILE A 109 -29.20 10.48 -12.72
CA ILE A 109 -27.99 9.76 -12.33
C ILE A 109 -27.11 9.48 -13.54
N THR A 110 -27.71 9.09 -14.68
CA THR A 110 -26.98 8.88 -15.94
C THR A 110 -26.33 10.17 -16.44
N ARG A 111 -27.05 11.29 -16.42
CA ARG A 111 -26.52 12.58 -16.90
C ARG A 111 -25.47 13.16 -15.97
N ALA A 112 -25.66 13.05 -14.66
CA ALA A 112 -24.70 13.51 -13.66
C ALA A 112 -23.38 12.76 -13.78
N THR A 113 -23.40 11.42 -13.86
CA THR A 113 -22.16 10.65 -14.02
C THR A 113 -21.52 10.85 -15.39
N ASN A 114 -22.29 11.00 -16.47
CA ASN A 114 -21.74 11.33 -17.78
C ASN A 114 -21.10 12.74 -17.81
N ALA A 115 -21.56 13.65 -16.96
CA ALA A 115 -20.97 14.97 -16.79
C ALA A 115 -19.71 14.97 -15.92
N GLY A 116 -19.38 13.85 -15.26
CA GLY A 116 -18.21 13.69 -14.39
C GLY A 116 -18.48 13.94 -12.90
N LEU A 117 -19.74 14.13 -12.48
CA LEU A 117 -20.08 14.25 -11.07
C LEU A 117 -20.11 12.87 -10.40
N LEU A 118 -19.65 12.80 -9.15
CA LEU A 118 -19.90 11.64 -8.30
C LEU A 118 -21.36 11.68 -7.81
N ALA A 119 -22.12 10.61 -8.08
CA ALA A 119 -23.57 10.61 -7.83
C ALA A 119 -23.97 9.48 -6.88
N GLY A 120 -24.87 9.78 -5.95
CA GLY A 120 -25.51 8.81 -5.05
C GLY A 120 -27.03 8.87 -5.14
N ALA A 121 -27.69 7.81 -4.71
CA ALA A 121 -29.15 7.76 -4.60
C ALA A 121 -29.60 7.96 -3.16
N TYR A 122 -30.76 8.57 -2.94
CA TYR A 122 -31.41 8.59 -1.63
C TYR A 122 -32.86 8.11 -1.66
N HIS A 123 -33.33 7.67 -0.50
CA HIS A 123 -34.71 7.25 -0.23
C HIS A 123 -35.32 8.09 0.89
N PHE A 124 -36.41 8.81 0.61
CA PHE A 124 -37.14 9.58 1.64
C PHE A 124 -38.02 8.65 2.47
N GLY A 125 -37.64 8.43 3.72
CA GLY A 125 -38.31 7.52 4.62
C GLY A 125 -39.70 7.99 5.03
N ARG A 126 -40.68 7.07 5.10
CA ARG A 126 -42.08 7.34 5.48
C ARG A 126 -42.49 6.58 6.73
N LEU A 127 -41.73 6.81 7.79
CA LEU A 127 -41.96 6.24 9.12
C LEU A 127 -43.28 6.74 9.73
N ASP A 128 -43.80 7.87 9.26
CA ASP A 128 -45.11 8.44 9.60
C ASP A 128 -46.30 7.65 9.06
N ILE A 129 -46.08 6.69 8.16
CA ILE A 129 -47.12 5.75 7.71
C ILE A 129 -47.22 4.60 8.70
N VAL A 130 -48.17 4.73 9.62
CA VAL A 130 -48.53 3.71 10.61
C VAL A 130 -49.88 3.08 10.25
N ALA A 131 -50.27 2.01 10.95
CA ALA A 131 -51.50 1.27 10.66
C ALA A 131 -52.76 2.15 10.71
N SER A 132 -52.76 3.21 11.54
CA SER A 132 -53.86 4.17 11.66
C SER A 132 -53.83 5.30 10.62
N THR A 133 -52.78 5.40 9.80
CA THR A 133 -52.70 6.41 8.75
C THR A 133 -53.82 6.21 7.74
N PRO A 134 -54.60 7.25 7.39
CA PRO A 134 -55.69 7.11 6.44
C PRO A 134 -55.23 6.49 5.12
N TYR A 135 -56.02 5.50 4.65
CA TYR A 135 -55.77 4.75 3.42
C TYR A 135 -54.51 3.88 3.41
N ALA A 136 -53.83 3.68 4.55
CA ALA A 136 -52.70 2.74 4.67
C ALA A 136 -53.14 1.25 4.65
N GLY A 137 -54.45 0.97 4.64
CA GLY A 137 -54.98 -0.40 4.63
C GLY A 137 -54.76 -1.15 5.94
N GLY A 138 -54.50 -0.44 7.05
CA GLY A 138 -54.20 -1.05 8.35
C GLY A 138 -52.76 -1.58 8.46
N ILE A 139 -51.91 -1.32 7.48
CA ILE A 139 -50.53 -1.81 7.42
C ILE A 139 -49.59 -0.62 7.63
N ALA A 140 -48.71 -0.73 8.63
CA ALA A 140 -47.64 0.25 8.85
C ALA A 140 -46.46 -0.02 7.90
N ASN A 141 -45.76 1.03 7.50
CA ASN A 141 -44.47 0.87 6.83
C ASN A 141 -43.46 0.24 7.79
N THR A 142 -42.50 -0.51 7.23
CA THR A 142 -41.37 -1.09 7.95
C THR A 142 -40.08 -0.70 7.26
N GLY A 143 -38.96 -0.66 8.00
CA GLY A 143 -37.65 -0.35 7.43
C GLY A 143 -37.29 -1.31 6.30
N THR A 144 -37.57 -2.60 6.47
CA THR A 144 -37.34 -3.62 5.45
C THR A 144 -38.16 -3.39 4.17
N ASP A 145 -39.43 -2.99 4.27
CA ASP A 145 -40.27 -2.71 3.09
C ASP A 145 -39.76 -1.48 2.33
N GLU A 146 -39.41 -0.40 3.03
CA GLU A 146 -38.86 0.81 2.41
C GLU A 146 -37.47 0.56 1.80
N ALA A 147 -36.63 -0.25 2.44
CA ALA A 147 -35.35 -0.70 1.88
C ALA A 147 -35.56 -1.54 0.61
N ASN A 148 -36.56 -2.42 0.57
CA ASN A 148 -36.90 -3.18 -0.64
C ASN A 148 -37.34 -2.26 -1.78
N HIS A 149 -38.12 -1.21 -1.49
CA HIS A 149 -38.47 -0.22 -2.50
C HIS A 149 -37.23 0.55 -2.99
N PHE A 150 -36.32 0.92 -2.09
CA PHE A 150 -35.08 1.57 -2.47
C PHE A 150 -34.20 0.67 -3.35
N LEU A 151 -34.09 -0.61 -3.02
CA LEU A 151 -33.38 -1.61 -3.84
C LEU A 151 -34.03 -1.77 -5.22
N GLN A 152 -35.37 -1.83 -5.28
CA GLN A 152 -36.13 -1.89 -6.54
C GLN A 152 -35.87 -0.70 -7.46
N MET A 153 -35.64 0.50 -6.90
CA MET A 153 -35.47 1.72 -7.70
C MET A 153 -34.01 2.07 -7.98
N ALA A 154 -33.12 1.84 -7.01
CA ALA A 154 -31.74 2.34 -7.03
C ALA A 154 -30.67 1.25 -6.86
N GLY A 155 -31.02 -0.02 -6.61
CA GLY A 155 -30.05 -1.09 -6.37
C GLY A 155 -29.04 -1.29 -7.50
N ALA A 156 -29.41 -0.95 -8.75
CA ALA A 156 -28.47 -0.94 -9.87
C ALA A 156 -27.28 0.02 -9.68
N TRP A 157 -27.39 1.05 -8.84
CA TRP A 157 -26.37 2.06 -8.61
C TRP A 157 -25.72 1.97 -7.23
N MET A 158 -26.08 0.99 -6.40
CA MET A 158 -25.42 0.70 -5.11
C MET A 158 -24.15 -0.15 -5.33
N ARG A 159 -23.20 0.37 -6.13
CA ARG A 159 -22.01 -0.36 -6.59
C ARG A 159 -20.84 0.58 -6.89
N PRO A 160 -19.61 0.07 -7.10
CA PRO A 160 -18.43 0.89 -7.37
C PRO A 160 -18.61 1.89 -8.52
N GLY A 161 -18.17 3.12 -8.29
CA GLY A 161 -18.38 4.27 -9.17
C GLY A 161 -19.55 5.19 -8.78
N TYR A 162 -20.29 4.86 -7.73
CA TYR A 162 -21.38 5.68 -7.17
C TYR A 162 -21.16 5.94 -5.69
N LEU A 163 -21.65 7.08 -5.20
CA LEU A 163 -21.63 7.38 -3.77
C LEU A 163 -22.55 6.42 -3.01
N LEU A 164 -22.24 6.21 -1.73
CA LEU A 164 -23.05 5.38 -0.84
C LEU A 164 -24.55 5.76 -0.92
N PRO A 165 -25.46 4.77 -0.89
CA PRO A 165 -26.89 5.03 -0.85
C PRO A 165 -27.26 5.73 0.47
N VAL A 166 -28.24 6.63 0.43
CA VAL A 166 -28.63 7.43 1.58
C VAL A 166 -30.06 7.11 2.02
N PHE A 167 -30.25 6.88 3.31
CA PHE A 167 -31.57 6.90 3.95
C PHE A 167 -31.86 8.32 4.47
N ASP A 168 -32.95 8.92 4.02
CA ASP A 168 -33.36 10.27 4.42
C ASP A 168 -34.45 10.16 5.51
N LEU A 169 -34.04 10.48 6.75
CA LEU A 169 -34.84 10.42 7.97
C LEU A 169 -35.37 11.82 8.33
N GLU A 170 -36.60 12.09 7.89
CA GLU A 170 -37.30 13.35 8.17
C GLU A 170 -38.80 13.18 8.40
N SER A 171 -39.22 11.98 8.84
CA SER A 171 -40.63 11.71 9.16
C SER A 171 -40.79 10.75 10.35
N GLY A 172 -41.99 10.74 10.93
CA GLY A 172 -42.40 9.74 11.92
C GLY A 172 -42.28 10.17 13.39
N GLU A 173 -41.68 11.33 13.68
CA GLU A 173 -41.44 11.81 15.04
C GLU A 173 -42.68 11.94 15.93
N THR A 174 -43.85 12.16 15.32
CA THR A 174 -45.13 12.25 16.05
C THR A 174 -45.88 10.92 16.14
N GLN A 175 -45.46 9.91 15.36
CA GLN A 175 -46.13 8.62 15.21
C GLN A 175 -45.38 7.48 15.91
N ARG A 176 -44.07 7.62 16.11
CA ARG A 176 -43.18 6.60 16.64
C ARG A 176 -42.36 7.17 17.78
N SER A 177 -42.07 6.34 18.78
CA SER A 177 -41.06 6.63 19.81
C SER A 177 -39.65 6.60 19.23
N ASP A 178 -38.69 7.20 19.93
CA ASP A 178 -37.28 7.22 19.53
C ASP A 178 -36.72 5.81 19.27
N ALA A 179 -37.13 4.83 20.09
CA ALA A 179 -36.74 3.44 19.93
C ALA A 179 -37.34 2.81 18.64
N GLU A 180 -38.57 3.16 18.29
CA GLU A 180 -39.23 2.67 17.08
C GLU A 180 -38.68 3.34 15.81
N LEU A 181 -38.31 4.63 15.87
CA LEU A 181 -37.60 5.33 14.78
C LEU A 181 -36.22 4.71 14.56
N THR A 182 -35.50 4.47 15.65
CA THR A 182 -34.18 3.83 15.62
C THR A 182 -34.26 2.44 15.01
N GLN A 183 -35.18 1.59 15.49
CA GLN A 183 -35.31 0.22 15.00
C GLN A 183 -35.74 0.19 13.54
N PHE A 184 -36.68 1.05 13.12
CA PHE A 184 -37.06 1.15 11.70
C PHE A 184 -35.85 1.46 10.82
N SER A 185 -35.02 2.42 11.25
CA SER A 185 -33.83 2.83 10.49
C SER A 185 -32.80 1.70 10.45
N ILE A 186 -32.58 1.00 11.57
CA ILE A 186 -31.69 -0.17 11.61
C ILE A 186 -32.20 -1.27 10.67
N ASP A 187 -33.49 -1.61 10.69
CA ASP A 187 -34.09 -2.61 9.80
C ASP A 187 -33.93 -2.24 8.32
N PHE A 188 -33.98 -0.95 7.99
CA PHE A 188 -33.70 -0.45 6.65
C PHE A 188 -32.24 -0.70 6.26
N SER A 189 -31.29 -0.27 7.10
CA SER A 189 -29.85 -0.44 6.87
C SER A 189 -29.44 -1.91 6.79
N ASP A 190 -29.93 -2.74 7.71
CA ASP A 190 -29.68 -4.19 7.73
C ASP A 190 -30.15 -4.83 6.42
N ARG A 191 -31.33 -4.45 5.93
CA ARG A 191 -31.83 -4.98 4.66
C ARG A 191 -30.96 -4.58 3.46
N ILE A 192 -30.43 -3.35 3.43
CA ILE A 192 -29.48 -2.95 2.38
C ILE A 192 -28.18 -3.75 2.52
N TYR A 193 -27.66 -3.90 3.73
CA TYR A 193 -26.45 -4.65 4.00
C TYR A 193 -26.58 -6.12 3.60
N ASP A 194 -27.69 -6.78 3.93
CA ASP A 194 -27.96 -8.18 3.58
C ASP A 194 -27.93 -8.44 2.07
N VAL A 195 -28.35 -7.46 1.26
CA VAL A 195 -28.44 -7.60 -0.20
C VAL A 195 -27.18 -7.12 -0.90
N MET A 196 -26.57 -6.03 -0.41
CA MET A 196 -25.51 -5.32 -1.12
C MET A 196 -24.13 -5.41 -0.44
N GLY A 197 -24.05 -5.89 0.80
CA GLY A 197 -22.82 -5.96 1.59
C GLY A 197 -22.31 -4.61 2.09
N ILE A 198 -23.09 -3.53 1.93
CA ILE A 198 -22.73 -2.17 2.30
C ILE A 198 -23.76 -1.54 3.24
N ARG A 199 -23.30 -0.64 4.10
CA ARG A 199 -24.18 0.17 4.94
C ARG A 199 -24.50 1.50 4.22
N PRO A 200 -25.77 1.92 4.15
CA PRO A 200 -26.12 3.25 3.66
C PRO A 200 -25.60 4.36 4.60
N ALA A 201 -25.43 5.56 4.06
CA ALA A 201 -25.34 6.78 4.85
C ALA A 201 -26.74 7.23 5.31
N ILE A 202 -26.81 8.10 6.31
CA ILE A 202 -28.08 8.70 6.77
C ILE A 202 -28.07 10.21 6.55
N TYR A 203 -29.14 10.71 5.95
CA TYR A 203 -29.49 12.12 5.96
C TYR A 203 -30.49 12.39 7.09
N THR A 204 -30.22 13.43 7.88
CA THR A 204 -31.12 13.89 8.95
C THR A 204 -30.85 15.37 9.26
N ASN A 205 -31.74 16.00 10.01
CA ASN A 205 -31.47 17.28 10.67
C ASN A 205 -31.31 17.09 12.19
N GLY A 206 -30.95 18.16 12.90
CA GLY A 206 -30.73 18.08 14.36
C GLY A 206 -31.95 17.63 15.17
N ASN A 207 -33.18 17.91 14.71
CA ASN A 207 -34.38 17.52 15.45
C ASN A 207 -34.54 16.00 15.40
N TYR A 208 -34.48 15.40 14.21
CA TYR A 208 -34.56 13.95 14.04
C TYR A 208 -33.35 13.21 14.64
N ALA A 209 -32.14 13.80 14.55
CA ALA A 209 -30.96 13.25 15.21
C ALA A 209 -31.14 13.15 16.73
N SER A 210 -31.90 14.06 17.35
CA SER A 210 -32.20 14.02 18.79
C SER A 210 -33.25 12.97 19.19
N GLN A 211 -33.91 12.33 18.22
CA GLN A 211 -34.99 11.35 18.42
C GLN A 211 -34.57 9.93 18.03
N VAL A 212 -33.26 9.66 17.94
CA VAL A 212 -32.73 8.31 17.68
C VAL A 212 -31.67 7.94 18.72
N GLN A 213 -31.52 6.64 18.96
CA GLN A 213 -30.65 6.08 20.00
C GLN A 213 -29.27 5.69 19.43
N SER A 214 -28.27 5.56 20.30
CA SER A 214 -26.87 5.30 19.91
C SER A 214 -26.63 4.01 19.12
N SER A 215 -27.53 3.03 19.18
CA SER A 215 -27.46 1.81 18.37
C SER A 215 -27.51 2.08 16.86
N ILE A 216 -28.06 3.23 16.43
CA ILE A 216 -28.14 3.61 15.02
C ILE A 216 -26.76 3.83 14.37
N VAL A 217 -25.76 4.24 15.15
CA VAL A 217 -24.46 4.69 14.60
C VAL A 217 -23.69 3.56 13.92
N ASN A 218 -23.83 2.32 14.39
CA ASN A 218 -23.22 1.16 13.73
C ASN A 218 -23.93 0.81 12.41
N ALA A 219 -25.24 1.08 12.32
CA ALA A 219 -26.02 0.87 11.10
C ALA A 219 -25.83 2.00 10.08
N TYR A 220 -25.39 3.18 10.54
CA TYR A 220 -25.16 4.37 9.71
C TYR A 220 -23.89 5.10 10.19
N PRO A 221 -22.70 4.59 9.82
CA PRO A 221 -21.44 5.22 10.21
C PRO A 221 -21.22 6.57 9.52
N ASP A 222 -21.88 6.80 8.38
CA ASP A 222 -21.73 8.01 7.57
C ASP A 222 -22.94 8.94 7.71
N LEU A 223 -22.69 10.13 8.28
CA LEU A 223 -23.71 11.13 8.56
C LEU A 223 -23.71 12.25 7.49
N TRP A 224 -24.85 12.47 6.86
CA TRP A 224 -25.18 13.66 6.11
C TRP A 224 -26.14 14.52 6.93
N ILE A 225 -25.67 15.67 7.41
CA ILE A 225 -26.45 16.51 8.32
C ILE A 225 -27.01 17.75 7.61
N ALA A 226 -28.28 18.06 7.86
CA ALA A 226 -28.90 19.30 7.43
C ALA A 226 -28.84 20.35 8.54
N ARG A 227 -28.28 21.51 8.20
CA ARG A 227 -28.37 22.73 8.99
C ARG A 227 -28.19 23.92 8.06
N TRP A 228 -29.07 24.91 8.17
CA TRP A 228 -29.03 26.07 7.28
C TRP A 228 -28.79 27.38 8.05
N PRO A 229 -27.52 27.74 8.37
CA PRO A 229 -27.22 28.93 9.17
C PRO A 229 -27.70 30.25 8.55
N ASN A 230 -27.81 30.32 7.21
CA ASN A 230 -28.24 31.53 6.52
C ASN A 230 -28.92 31.25 5.17
N GLN A 231 -30.23 30.98 5.20
CA GLN A 231 -31.05 30.80 4.00
C GLN A 231 -31.28 32.07 3.19
N GLY A 232 -31.07 33.25 3.79
CA GLY A 232 -31.19 34.53 3.08
C GLY A 232 -30.00 34.79 2.14
N SER A 233 -28.85 34.20 2.45
CA SER A 233 -27.62 34.32 1.66
C SER A 233 -26.79 33.02 1.76
N PRO A 234 -27.20 31.94 1.09
CA PRO A 234 -26.48 30.66 1.11
C PRO A 234 -24.98 30.77 0.77
N ASN A 235 -24.64 31.64 -0.19
CA ASN A 235 -23.26 31.83 -0.65
C ASN A 235 -22.35 32.53 0.39
N SER A 236 -22.91 33.12 1.46
CA SER A 236 -22.11 33.72 2.53
C SER A 236 -21.76 32.74 3.66
N ILE A 237 -22.23 31.49 3.58
CA ILE A 237 -21.88 30.46 4.57
C ILE A 237 -20.45 29.99 4.28
N PRO A 238 -19.50 30.09 5.23
CA PRO A 238 -18.08 29.81 4.98
C PRO A 238 -17.79 28.29 5.04
N VAL A 239 -18.42 27.52 4.15
CA VAL A 239 -18.39 26.04 4.15
C VAL A 239 -17.01 25.41 4.05
N GLN A 240 -16.00 26.18 3.61
CA GLN A 240 -14.61 25.75 3.51
C GLN A 240 -13.89 25.69 4.87
N THR A 241 -14.39 26.41 5.88
CA THR A 241 -13.73 26.50 7.20
C THR A 241 -14.68 26.30 8.38
N ALA A 242 -15.98 26.55 8.22
CA ALA A 242 -16.99 26.34 9.24
C ALA A 242 -17.43 24.88 9.32
N ASN A 243 -18.04 24.52 10.44
CA ASN A 243 -18.66 23.22 10.65
C ASN A 243 -20.18 23.35 10.90
N PRO A 244 -20.95 22.29 10.62
CA PRO A 244 -22.38 22.28 10.85
C PRO A 244 -22.74 22.58 12.30
N ASN A 245 -22.00 22.08 13.29
CA ASN A 245 -22.30 22.32 14.71
C ASN A 245 -21.77 23.66 15.25
N ASP A 246 -21.22 24.56 14.42
CA ASP A 246 -20.71 25.85 14.88
C ASP A 246 -21.83 26.62 15.61
N SER A 247 -21.64 26.86 16.91
CA SER A 247 -22.65 27.47 17.82
C SER A 247 -23.85 26.58 18.20
N LEU A 248 -23.83 25.27 17.94
CA LEU A 248 -24.86 24.29 18.32
C LEU A 248 -24.25 22.95 18.75
N SER A 249 -24.20 22.65 20.05
CA SER A 249 -23.55 21.43 20.56
C SER A 249 -24.36 20.13 20.44
N TRP A 250 -25.66 20.19 20.12
CA TRP A 250 -26.58 19.04 20.12
C TRP A 250 -26.90 18.50 18.71
N LEU A 251 -26.34 19.11 17.66
CA LEU A 251 -26.77 18.91 16.28
C LEU A 251 -26.67 17.45 15.80
N TYR A 252 -25.67 16.71 16.27
CA TYR A 252 -25.36 15.39 15.74
C TYR A 252 -26.02 14.24 16.53
N GLY A 253 -26.87 14.52 17.53
CA GLY A 253 -27.58 13.46 18.26
C GLY A 253 -26.65 12.33 18.71
N PRO A 254 -26.91 11.04 18.38
CA PRO A 254 -26.06 9.95 18.82
C PRO A 254 -24.65 9.92 18.20
N TRP A 255 -24.41 10.57 17.05
CA TRP A 255 -23.13 10.49 16.34
C TRP A 255 -22.00 11.29 17.01
N ASP A 256 -22.30 12.27 17.87
CA ASP A 256 -21.28 13.01 18.64
C ASP A 256 -20.67 12.22 19.81
N ASN A 257 -21.24 11.07 20.17
CA ASN A 257 -20.84 10.29 21.35
C ASN A 257 -19.59 9.44 21.15
N PHE A 258 -18.94 9.51 19.98
CA PHE A 258 -17.86 8.60 19.57
C PHE A 258 -16.48 9.28 19.42
N GLY A 259 -16.25 10.39 20.13
CA GLY A 259 -14.92 11.01 20.26
C GLY A 259 -14.44 11.83 19.04
N ASP A 260 -15.17 11.79 17.92
CA ASP A 260 -14.98 12.70 16.79
C ASP A 260 -15.87 13.95 17.00
N PRO A 261 -15.29 15.16 17.15
CA PRO A 261 -16.08 16.38 17.29
C PRO A 261 -16.81 16.80 16.00
N GLN A 262 -16.48 16.19 14.85
CA GLN A 262 -17.03 16.50 13.53
C GLN A 262 -17.35 15.24 12.70
N PRO A 263 -18.28 14.38 13.16
CA PRO A 263 -18.56 13.06 12.57
C PRO A 263 -19.27 13.12 11.20
N TRP A 264 -19.65 14.31 10.73
CA TRP A 264 -20.35 14.49 9.47
C TRP A 264 -19.44 14.23 8.27
N LYS A 265 -20.00 13.58 7.24
CA LYS A 265 -19.36 13.39 5.93
C LYS A 265 -19.85 14.40 4.92
N PHE A 266 -21.13 14.74 5.01
CA PHE A 266 -21.78 15.73 4.16
C PHE A 266 -22.60 16.70 5.00
N TRP A 267 -22.70 17.93 4.53
CA TRP A 267 -23.50 18.98 5.15
C TRP A 267 -24.38 19.65 4.10
N GLN A 268 -25.70 19.50 4.23
CA GLN A 268 -26.65 20.32 3.50
C GLN A 268 -26.77 21.68 4.20
N TYR A 269 -26.17 22.70 3.59
CA TYR A 269 -25.98 24.00 4.21
C TYR A 269 -27.01 25.05 3.77
N ALA A 270 -27.78 24.77 2.73
CA ALA A 270 -28.92 25.60 2.33
C ALA A 270 -29.92 24.79 1.48
N SER A 271 -31.18 25.25 1.49
CA SER A 271 -32.23 24.77 0.57
C SER A 271 -32.75 25.86 -0.38
N THR A 272 -32.19 27.06 -0.27
CA THR A 272 -32.48 28.22 -1.14
C THR A 272 -31.30 28.57 -2.06
N GLY A 273 -30.35 27.66 -2.22
CA GLY A 273 -29.22 27.81 -3.12
C GLY A 273 -29.67 28.06 -4.55
N ARG A 274 -28.93 28.86 -5.32
CA ARG A 274 -29.27 29.24 -6.70
C ARG A 274 -28.01 29.25 -7.55
N LEU A 275 -28.07 28.58 -8.69
CA LEU A 275 -26.99 28.53 -9.68
C LEU A 275 -27.48 29.19 -10.97
N ASN A 276 -26.64 30.01 -11.59
CA ASN A 276 -27.01 30.69 -12.84
C ASN A 276 -27.24 29.67 -13.97
N SER A 277 -26.49 28.57 -13.94
CA SER A 277 -26.62 27.47 -14.90
C SER A 277 -27.95 26.70 -14.81
N PHE A 278 -28.73 26.89 -13.74
CA PHE A 278 -30.04 26.27 -13.54
C PHE A 278 -31.14 27.32 -13.45
N ASN A 279 -32.05 27.31 -14.42
CA ASN A 279 -33.18 28.25 -14.53
C ASN A 279 -32.75 29.73 -14.38
N ASN A 280 -31.54 30.09 -14.82
CA ASN A 280 -30.97 31.44 -14.69
C ASN A 280 -30.97 31.96 -13.24
N GLY A 281 -30.75 31.08 -12.26
CA GLY A 281 -30.82 31.42 -10.84
C GLY A 281 -32.24 31.66 -10.31
N GLY A 282 -33.28 31.33 -11.09
CA GLY A 282 -34.68 31.55 -10.74
C GLY A 282 -35.31 30.45 -9.89
N SER A 283 -34.59 29.37 -9.60
CA SER A 283 -35.11 28.21 -8.87
C SER A 283 -34.15 27.75 -7.78
N ASN A 284 -34.73 27.28 -6.68
CA ASN A 284 -33.97 26.82 -5.53
C ASN A 284 -33.36 25.43 -5.79
N LEU A 285 -32.17 25.24 -5.22
CA LEU A 285 -31.41 24.01 -5.15
C LEU A 285 -30.92 23.82 -3.73
N ASP A 286 -30.89 22.57 -3.29
CA ASP A 286 -30.27 22.20 -2.04
C ASP A 286 -28.76 22.12 -2.26
N PHE A 287 -28.01 22.85 -1.43
CA PHE A 287 -26.56 22.96 -1.53
C PHE A 287 -25.87 22.14 -0.45
N ASN A 288 -24.88 21.36 -0.87
CA ASN A 288 -24.09 20.49 -0.01
C ASN A 288 -22.60 20.79 -0.07
N VAL A 289 -21.90 20.43 1.00
CA VAL A 289 -20.44 20.39 1.08
C VAL A 289 -19.99 19.06 1.70
N ALA A 290 -18.91 18.49 1.20
CA ALA A 290 -18.26 17.32 1.81
C ALA A 290 -17.24 17.76 2.87
N GLN A 291 -16.93 16.88 3.83
CA GLN A 291 -15.99 17.21 4.91
C GLN A 291 -14.55 17.45 4.41
N GLY A 292 -14.18 16.81 3.30
CA GLY A 292 -12.91 16.99 2.58
C GLY A 292 -13.10 17.27 1.08
N GLY A 293 -12.01 17.16 0.32
CA GLY A 293 -11.99 17.40 -1.12
C GLY A 293 -12.31 16.15 -1.94
N THR A 294 -11.79 16.08 -3.17
CA THR A 294 -12.10 14.99 -4.11
C THR A 294 -11.64 13.62 -3.61
N GLU A 295 -10.49 13.50 -2.93
CA GLU A 295 -10.04 12.21 -2.42
C GLU A 295 -10.87 11.75 -1.21
N PHE A 296 -11.31 12.68 -0.36
CA PHE A 296 -12.35 12.39 0.63
C PHE A 296 -13.64 11.88 -0.02
N LEU A 297 -14.13 12.54 -1.07
CA LEU A 297 -15.35 12.10 -1.77
C LEU A 297 -15.22 10.69 -2.33
N LYS A 298 -14.06 10.33 -2.88
CA LYS A 298 -13.81 8.98 -3.39
C LYS A 298 -13.80 7.92 -2.28
N ASP A 299 -13.52 8.29 -1.03
CA ASP A 299 -13.70 7.39 0.12
C ASP A 299 -15.17 7.09 0.41
N GLN A 300 -16.08 7.94 -0.05
CA GLN A 300 -17.54 7.80 0.12
C GLN A 300 -18.20 7.06 -1.07
N LEU A 301 -17.41 6.55 -2.01
CA LEU A 301 -17.91 5.66 -3.07
C LEU A 301 -18.16 4.27 -2.49
N VAL A 302 -19.16 3.58 -3.05
CA VAL A 302 -19.41 2.18 -2.74
C VAL A 302 -18.14 1.37 -3.06
N PRO A 303 -17.59 0.61 -2.10
CA PRO A 303 -16.37 -0.15 -2.33
C PRO A 303 -16.60 -1.32 -3.29
N ALA A 304 -15.53 -1.70 -4.00
CA ALA A 304 -15.49 -2.94 -4.74
C ALA A 304 -15.32 -4.11 -3.76
N LEU A 305 -16.38 -4.90 -3.64
CA LEU A 305 -16.45 -6.03 -2.74
C LEU A 305 -16.33 -7.33 -3.51
N TRP A 306 -15.59 -8.27 -2.95
CA TRP A 306 -15.64 -9.65 -3.38
C TRP A 306 -16.95 -10.30 -2.89
N THR A 307 -17.67 -10.98 -3.77
CA THR A 307 -19.05 -11.43 -3.55
C THR A 307 -19.34 -12.87 -3.96
N ASN A 308 -18.45 -13.50 -4.76
CA ASN A 308 -18.65 -14.88 -5.22
C ASN A 308 -17.33 -15.66 -5.21
N ASP A 309 -17.43 -16.92 -4.86
CA ASP A 309 -16.33 -17.84 -4.58
C ASP A 309 -16.05 -18.86 -5.67
N SER A 310 -16.64 -18.67 -6.85
CA SER A 310 -16.69 -19.70 -7.88
C SER A 310 -15.32 -20.25 -8.31
N ASP A 311 -14.28 -19.41 -8.37
CA ASP A 311 -12.96 -19.80 -8.86
C ASP A 311 -11.75 -19.12 -8.15
N GLY A 312 -12.00 -18.14 -7.27
CA GLY A 312 -10.95 -17.35 -6.62
C GLY A 312 -10.15 -16.43 -7.55
N GLN A 313 -10.52 -16.27 -8.82
CA GLN A 313 -9.74 -15.48 -9.79
C GLN A 313 -10.17 -14.01 -9.79
N TRP A 314 -9.21 -13.10 -9.58
CA TRP A 314 -9.46 -11.65 -9.59
C TRP A 314 -10.10 -11.18 -10.89
N THR A 315 -9.73 -11.81 -12.01
CA THR A 315 -10.17 -11.44 -13.35
C THR A 315 -11.59 -11.90 -13.68
N THR A 316 -12.22 -12.74 -12.84
CA THR A 316 -13.60 -13.17 -13.03
C THR A 316 -14.57 -12.08 -12.56
N LEU A 317 -15.25 -11.43 -13.52
CA LEU A 317 -16.20 -10.34 -13.25
C LEU A 317 -17.24 -10.73 -12.19
N ALA A 318 -17.81 -11.93 -12.30
CA ALA A 318 -18.87 -12.39 -11.41
C ALA A 318 -18.41 -12.60 -9.96
N ASN A 319 -17.12 -12.45 -9.63
CA ASN A 319 -16.64 -12.42 -8.26
C ASN A 319 -16.81 -11.05 -7.59
N TRP A 320 -17.00 -9.99 -8.36
CA TRP A 320 -17.09 -8.62 -7.85
C TRP A 320 -18.51 -8.09 -7.86
N ASN A 321 -18.90 -7.30 -6.86
CA ASN A 321 -20.17 -6.57 -6.87
C ASN A 321 -20.30 -5.64 -8.11
N SER A 322 -19.20 -5.08 -8.59
CA SER A 322 -19.14 -4.30 -9.84
C SER A 322 -19.31 -5.13 -11.10
N GLY A 323 -19.06 -6.44 -11.05
CA GLY A 323 -19.20 -7.36 -12.17
C GLY A 323 -20.54 -8.12 -12.20
N GLN A 324 -21.36 -8.03 -11.15
CA GLN A 324 -22.72 -8.57 -11.14
C GLN A 324 -23.63 -7.76 -12.08
N THR A 325 -24.47 -8.46 -12.85
CA THR A 325 -25.45 -7.82 -13.75
C THR A 325 -26.41 -6.95 -12.94
N PRO A 326 -26.49 -5.63 -13.18
CA PRO A 326 -27.45 -4.77 -12.49
C PRO A 326 -28.89 -5.17 -12.78
N VAL A 327 -29.74 -5.16 -11.74
CA VAL A 327 -31.18 -5.38 -11.86
C VAL A 327 -31.86 -4.07 -12.27
N ALA A 328 -32.66 -4.11 -13.34
CA ALA A 328 -33.38 -2.94 -13.83
C ALA A 328 -34.40 -2.42 -12.80
N PRO A 329 -34.60 -1.08 -12.69
CA PRO A 329 -35.59 -0.55 -11.78
C PRO A 329 -37.01 -1.01 -12.08
N GLU A 330 -37.69 -1.53 -11.06
CA GLU A 330 -39.07 -2.01 -11.11
C GLU A 330 -40.02 -0.85 -10.77
N GLN A 331 -40.75 -0.33 -11.76
CA GLN A 331 -41.74 0.72 -11.49
C GLN A 331 -43.01 0.14 -10.87
N GLY A 332 -43.49 0.78 -9.80
CA GLY A 332 -44.72 0.38 -9.13
C GLY A 332 -45.97 0.60 -9.99
N PRO A 333 -47.07 -0.14 -9.75
CA PRO A 333 -48.34 0.10 -10.41
C PRO A 333 -48.84 1.55 -10.18
N GLY A 334 -49.27 2.21 -11.27
CA GLY A 334 -49.84 3.56 -11.21
C GLY A 334 -48.83 4.70 -11.05
N GLN A 335 -47.53 4.40 -10.97
CA GLN A 335 -46.47 5.40 -10.86
C GLN A 335 -46.33 6.23 -12.15
N VAL A 336 -45.81 7.45 -12.02
CA VAL A 336 -45.50 8.30 -13.17
C VAL A 336 -44.42 7.61 -14.01
N SER A 337 -44.61 7.59 -15.33
CA SER A 337 -43.64 6.99 -16.24
C SER A 337 -42.26 7.61 -16.09
N ARG A 338 -41.23 6.76 -16.07
CA ARG A 338 -39.83 7.18 -16.08
C ARG A 338 -39.54 8.09 -17.27
N VAL A 339 -38.79 9.16 -17.03
CA VAL A 339 -38.34 10.08 -18.07
C VAL A 339 -36.95 9.66 -18.56
N GLY A 340 -36.77 9.64 -19.87
CA GLY A 340 -35.50 9.32 -20.52
C GLY A 340 -35.24 7.81 -20.65
N PRO A 341 -34.13 7.44 -21.32
CA PRO A 341 -33.75 6.04 -21.49
C PRO A 341 -33.33 5.40 -20.16
N LEU A 342 -33.57 4.09 -20.05
CA LEU A 342 -32.97 3.28 -19.00
C LEU A 342 -31.58 2.84 -19.42
N THR A 343 -30.56 3.49 -18.86
CA THR A 343 -29.16 3.06 -18.99
C THR A 343 -28.70 2.50 -17.65
N LEU A 344 -28.35 1.21 -17.64
CA LEU A 344 -27.78 0.56 -16.45
C LEU A 344 -26.27 0.71 -16.42
N PRO A 345 -25.64 0.73 -15.23
CA PRO A 345 -24.18 0.71 -15.13
C PRO A 345 -23.59 -0.51 -15.82
N ALA A 346 -22.45 -0.34 -16.49
CA ALA A 346 -21.73 -1.44 -17.09
C ALA A 346 -21.10 -2.33 -16.01
N VAL A 347 -21.11 -3.65 -16.24
CA VAL A 347 -20.33 -4.59 -15.41
C VAL A 347 -18.84 -4.40 -15.69
N ARG A 348 -18.01 -4.41 -14.65
CA ARG A 348 -16.57 -4.21 -14.77
C ARG A 348 -15.80 -4.79 -13.59
N LEU A 349 -14.50 -5.02 -13.78
CA LEU A 349 -13.57 -5.24 -12.68
C LEU A 349 -13.37 -3.93 -11.88
N PRO A 350 -12.84 -4.04 -10.64
CA PRO A 350 -12.42 -2.86 -9.89
C PRO A 350 -11.44 -1.99 -10.69
N GLY A 351 -11.55 -0.67 -10.54
CA GLY A 351 -10.87 0.32 -11.36
C GLY A 351 -10.24 1.46 -10.54
N VAL A 352 -9.74 2.46 -11.26
CA VAL A 352 -8.83 3.50 -10.76
C VAL A 352 -9.38 4.42 -9.66
N ASP A 353 -10.71 4.48 -9.48
CA ASP A 353 -11.35 5.24 -8.42
C ASP A 353 -11.89 4.36 -7.28
N ASP A 354 -11.78 3.03 -7.40
CA ASP A 354 -12.40 2.12 -6.44
C ASP A 354 -11.47 1.78 -5.27
N THR A 355 -12.04 1.86 -4.08
CA THR A 355 -11.53 1.17 -2.90
C THR A 355 -11.93 -0.29 -2.99
N VAL A 356 -10.94 -1.19 -3.07
CA VAL A 356 -11.15 -2.64 -3.01
C VAL A 356 -11.07 -3.11 -1.58
N VAL A 357 -12.06 -3.89 -1.16
CA VAL A 357 -12.08 -4.54 0.15
C VAL A 357 -12.29 -6.05 -0.05
N LEU A 358 -11.29 -6.83 0.38
CA LEU A 358 -11.37 -8.28 0.47
C LEU A 358 -11.67 -8.60 1.93
N ASP A 359 -12.95 -8.72 2.28
CA ASP A 359 -13.39 -8.92 3.67
C ASP A 359 -14.66 -9.76 3.70
N ARG A 360 -14.47 -11.06 3.82
CA ARG A 360 -15.57 -12.00 3.79
C ARG A 360 -15.53 -12.88 5.02
N PRO A 361 -16.53 -12.75 5.91
CA PRO A 361 -16.63 -13.60 7.08
C PRO A 361 -16.79 -15.08 6.67
N GLY A 362 -15.78 -15.90 6.95
CA GLY A 362 -15.89 -17.37 6.95
C GLY A 362 -15.58 -18.11 5.64
N ALA A 363 -15.15 -17.44 4.57
CA ALA A 363 -14.69 -18.08 3.33
C ALA A 363 -13.15 -18.12 3.26
N ASN A 364 -12.56 -19.32 3.29
CA ASN A 364 -11.11 -19.52 3.12
C ASN A 364 -10.75 -19.70 1.63
N ILE A 365 -11.06 -18.70 0.80
CA ILE A 365 -10.66 -18.75 -0.62
C ILE A 365 -9.50 -17.81 -0.85
N ASN A 366 -8.47 -18.34 -1.51
CA ASN A 366 -7.30 -17.58 -1.92
C ASN A 366 -7.65 -16.76 -3.16
N VAL A 367 -7.87 -15.45 -2.97
CA VAL A 367 -8.06 -14.53 -4.09
C VAL A 367 -6.75 -14.47 -4.88
N THR A 368 -6.81 -14.74 -6.18
CA THR A 368 -5.63 -14.89 -7.02
C THR A 368 -5.65 -13.94 -8.22
N LEU A 369 -4.58 -13.15 -8.39
CA LEU A 369 -4.28 -12.40 -9.61
C LEU A 369 -3.10 -13.06 -10.32
N SER A 370 -3.41 -13.99 -11.23
CA SER A 370 -2.41 -14.81 -11.93
C SER A 370 -1.80 -14.13 -13.15
N ALA A 371 -2.52 -13.22 -13.80
CA ALA A 371 -2.06 -12.50 -14.99
C ALA A 371 -2.85 -11.19 -15.19
N GLY A 372 -2.37 -10.36 -16.12
CA GLY A 372 -3.01 -9.09 -16.49
C GLY A 372 -2.62 -7.93 -15.57
N ILE A 373 -3.11 -6.73 -15.90
CA ILE A 373 -2.83 -5.49 -15.17
C ILE A 373 -4.12 -5.01 -14.52
N GLN A 374 -4.09 -4.77 -13.21
CA GLN A 374 -5.19 -4.21 -12.44
C GLN A 374 -4.76 -2.88 -11.85
N ASN A 375 -5.53 -1.82 -12.10
CA ASN A 375 -5.30 -0.49 -11.53
C ASN A 375 -6.48 -0.14 -10.64
N ILE A 376 -6.21 -0.01 -9.34
CA ILE A 376 -7.21 0.27 -8.32
C ILE A 376 -6.78 1.45 -7.45
N ARG A 377 -7.73 2.14 -6.83
CA ARG A 377 -7.41 3.30 -5.98
C ARG A 377 -6.75 2.84 -4.68
N LYS A 378 -7.49 2.11 -3.86
CA LYS A 378 -7.07 1.62 -2.53
C LYS A 378 -7.34 0.14 -2.38
N LEU A 379 -6.64 -0.50 -1.43
CA LEU A 379 -6.75 -1.94 -1.19
C LEU A 379 -6.74 -2.29 0.30
N TYR A 380 -7.80 -2.90 0.79
CA TYR A 380 -7.87 -3.48 2.13
C TYR A 380 -8.02 -5.00 2.03
N VAL A 381 -7.06 -5.74 2.57
CA VAL A 381 -6.99 -7.19 2.50
C VAL A 381 -7.21 -7.76 3.90
N ARG A 382 -8.35 -8.41 4.11
CA ARG A 382 -8.73 -9.10 5.37
C ARG A 382 -8.96 -10.60 5.15
N GLU A 383 -8.68 -11.10 3.96
CA GLU A 383 -8.60 -12.52 3.57
C GLU A 383 -7.37 -12.75 2.67
N GLN A 384 -6.98 -14.01 2.43
CA GLN A 384 -5.74 -14.31 1.71
C GLN A 384 -5.74 -13.79 0.26
N LEU A 385 -4.66 -13.13 -0.15
CA LEU A 385 -4.44 -12.65 -1.52
C LEU A 385 -3.11 -13.20 -2.08
N SER A 386 -3.15 -13.73 -3.30
CA SER A 386 -1.97 -14.18 -4.03
C SER A 386 -1.88 -13.49 -5.39
N VAL A 387 -0.75 -12.86 -5.68
CA VAL A 387 -0.40 -12.36 -7.02
C VAL A 387 0.72 -13.24 -7.54
N THR A 388 0.45 -14.06 -8.54
CA THR A 388 1.40 -15.12 -8.99
C THR A 388 2.04 -14.82 -10.35
N GLY A 389 1.74 -13.67 -10.93
CA GLY A 389 2.22 -13.27 -12.25
C GLY A 389 1.56 -12.01 -12.81
N GLY A 390 0.44 -11.57 -12.20
CA GLY A 390 -0.21 -10.32 -12.58
C GLY A 390 0.47 -9.07 -12.02
N VAL A 391 -0.03 -7.92 -12.47
CA VAL A 391 0.40 -6.58 -12.03
C VAL A 391 -0.74 -5.93 -11.28
N LEU A 392 -0.52 -5.63 -9.99
CA LEU A 392 -1.46 -4.91 -9.15
C LEU A 392 -0.92 -3.51 -8.85
N ASN A 393 -1.58 -2.49 -9.39
CA ASN A 393 -1.25 -1.10 -9.16
C ASN A 393 -2.30 -0.49 -8.22
N VAL A 394 -1.91 -0.24 -6.98
CA VAL A 394 -2.65 0.57 -6.01
C VAL A 394 -2.17 2.02 -6.18
N ILE A 395 -3.01 2.87 -6.77
CA ILE A 395 -2.57 4.16 -7.30
C ILE A 395 -2.80 5.35 -6.37
N TYR A 396 -3.55 5.17 -5.28
CA TYR A 396 -3.78 6.24 -4.32
C TYR A 396 -2.47 6.69 -3.67
N VAL A 397 -2.28 8.01 -3.63
CA VAL A 397 -1.22 8.70 -2.91
C VAL A 397 -1.87 9.35 -1.69
N PRO A 398 -1.39 9.09 -0.46
CA PRO A 398 -1.96 9.68 0.75
C PRO A 398 -2.10 11.20 0.69
N THR A 399 -3.30 11.70 0.98
CA THR A 399 -3.60 13.13 1.13
C THR A 399 -4.13 13.42 2.53
N SER A 400 -4.07 14.69 2.96
CA SER A 400 -4.49 15.11 4.30
C SER A 400 -6.01 15.02 4.54
N ASP A 401 -6.81 14.98 3.46
CA ASP A 401 -8.27 14.85 3.51
C ASP A 401 -8.76 13.40 3.37
N SER A 402 -7.85 12.43 3.31
CA SER A 402 -8.16 11.02 3.13
C SER A 402 -7.23 10.14 4.00
N THR A 403 -7.09 8.85 3.70
CA THR A 403 -6.37 7.89 4.55
C THR A 403 -4.84 8.05 4.42
N PRO A 404 -4.07 7.78 5.49
CA PRO A 404 -2.60 7.85 5.45
C PRO A 404 -1.96 6.68 4.69
N ILE A 405 -2.75 5.69 4.31
CA ILE A 405 -2.30 4.47 3.62
C ILE A 405 -3.05 4.26 2.32
N SER A 406 -2.37 3.68 1.34
CA SER A 406 -2.93 3.23 0.07
C SER A 406 -3.44 1.80 0.14
N ALA A 407 -2.75 0.97 0.93
CA ALA A 407 -3.17 -0.39 1.18
C ALA A 407 -2.95 -0.82 2.63
N GLN A 408 -3.77 -1.77 3.09
CA GLN A 408 -3.63 -2.43 4.38
C GLN A 408 -3.76 -3.94 4.22
N PHE A 409 -2.78 -4.69 4.73
CA PHE A 409 -2.80 -6.14 4.77
C PHE A 409 -3.05 -6.61 6.21
N SER A 410 -4.30 -6.95 6.48
CA SER A 410 -4.79 -7.59 7.71
C SER A 410 -4.97 -9.11 7.55
N ALA A 411 -4.51 -9.66 6.43
CA ALA A 411 -4.42 -11.09 6.12
C ALA A 411 -3.16 -11.36 5.26
N PRO A 412 -2.71 -12.62 5.12
CA PRO A 412 -1.48 -12.92 4.38
C PRO A 412 -1.60 -12.57 2.89
N VAL A 413 -0.54 -11.93 2.37
CA VAL A 413 -0.41 -11.60 0.95
C VAL A 413 0.86 -12.25 0.40
N SER A 414 0.76 -12.90 -0.76
CA SER A 414 1.93 -13.48 -1.45
C SER A 414 2.11 -12.90 -2.84
N LEU A 415 3.36 -12.61 -3.20
CA LEU A 415 3.78 -12.17 -4.53
C LEU A 415 4.79 -13.17 -5.07
N THR A 416 4.47 -13.87 -6.15
CA THR A 416 5.30 -14.96 -6.67
C THR A 416 5.55 -14.86 -8.17
N GLY A 417 6.65 -15.46 -8.64
CA GLY A 417 6.95 -15.63 -10.06
C GLY A 417 7.30 -14.34 -10.81
N SER A 418 6.36 -13.80 -11.57
CA SER A 418 6.53 -12.52 -12.30
C SER A 418 5.61 -11.42 -11.77
N ALA A 419 5.09 -11.60 -10.55
CA ALA A 419 4.18 -10.66 -9.92
C ALA A 419 4.80 -9.27 -9.76
N ARG A 420 3.97 -8.24 -9.93
CA ARG A 420 4.35 -6.85 -9.70
C ARG A 420 3.33 -6.16 -8.81
N LEU A 421 3.78 -5.56 -7.72
CA LEU A 421 2.96 -4.73 -6.85
C LEU A 421 3.51 -3.29 -6.86
N ARG A 422 2.66 -2.34 -7.25
CA ARG A 422 2.91 -0.90 -7.09
C ARG A 422 1.97 -0.34 -6.03
N VAL A 423 2.49 0.32 -5.01
CA VAL A 423 1.70 0.92 -3.93
C VAL A 423 2.45 2.10 -3.34
N HIS A 424 1.80 3.23 -3.03
CA HIS A 424 2.52 4.34 -2.39
C HIS A 424 2.89 4.00 -0.95
N THR A 425 1.88 3.90 -0.07
CA THR A 425 2.09 3.55 1.34
C THR A 425 1.30 2.31 1.68
N LEU A 426 2.00 1.26 2.10
CA LEU A 426 1.43 -0.01 2.55
C LEU A 426 1.57 -0.13 4.07
N GLN A 427 0.53 -0.62 4.74
CA GLN A 427 0.61 -1.13 6.10
C GLN A 427 0.40 -2.63 6.11
N VAL A 428 1.30 -3.37 6.76
CA VAL A 428 1.11 -4.79 7.08
C VAL A 428 0.85 -4.89 8.57
N ASP A 429 -0.32 -5.40 8.94
CA ASP A 429 -0.72 -5.49 10.34
C ASP A 429 0.05 -6.59 11.09
N ALA A 430 0.09 -6.49 12.42
CA ALA A 430 0.65 -7.53 13.26
C ALA A 430 0.00 -8.89 12.99
N PHE A 431 0.72 -9.99 13.27
CA PHE A 431 0.30 -11.36 12.93
C PHE A 431 0.18 -11.66 11.43
N GLN A 432 0.54 -10.73 10.55
CA GLN A 432 0.46 -10.91 9.09
C GLN A 432 1.83 -10.90 8.43
N SER A 433 1.86 -11.50 7.24
CA SER A 433 3.05 -11.56 6.40
C SER A 433 2.77 -11.10 4.97
N LEU A 434 3.70 -10.33 4.44
CA LEU A 434 3.89 -10.14 2.99
C LEU A 434 4.98 -11.11 2.53
N THR A 435 4.63 -12.11 1.74
CA THR A 435 5.60 -13.09 1.20
C THR A 435 6.04 -12.68 -0.20
N ILE A 436 7.35 -12.70 -0.44
CA ILE A 436 7.99 -12.37 -1.73
C ILE A 436 8.74 -13.61 -2.22
N ASP A 437 8.29 -14.18 -3.34
CA ASP A 437 8.88 -15.37 -3.98
C ASP A 437 9.23 -15.09 -5.44
N GLY A 438 10.22 -14.20 -5.65
CA GLY A 438 10.56 -13.67 -6.97
C GLY A 438 9.48 -12.69 -7.45
N ALA A 439 9.55 -11.43 -7.03
CA ALA A 439 8.58 -10.42 -7.47
C ALA A 439 9.21 -9.04 -7.66
N THR A 440 8.50 -8.16 -8.36
CA THR A 440 8.85 -6.73 -8.43
C THR A 440 7.98 -5.91 -7.49
N LEU A 441 8.61 -5.11 -6.64
CA LEU A 441 7.95 -4.11 -5.81
C LEU A 441 8.27 -2.69 -6.30
N THR A 442 7.26 -1.83 -6.27
CA THR A 442 7.38 -0.38 -6.46
C THR A 442 6.62 0.31 -5.33
N PHE A 443 7.34 0.97 -4.42
CA PHE A 443 6.71 1.67 -3.31
C PHE A 443 7.46 2.89 -2.81
N ASP A 444 6.78 3.70 -2.00
CA ASP A 444 7.39 4.77 -1.22
C ASP A 444 7.62 4.30 0.23
N THR A 445 6.59 3.78 0.89
CA THR A 445 6.72 3.32 2.28
C THR A 445 5.98 1.98 2.51
N ILE A 446 6.62 1.04 3.19
CA ILE A 446 5.98 -0.13 3.81
C ILE A 446 6.13 -0.03 5.32
N ASN A 447 5.02 0.08 6.03
CA ASN A 447 4.95 0.05 7.49
C ASN A 447 4.67 -1.37 7.98
N LEU A 448 5.60 -1.96 8.71
CA LEU A 448 5.43 -3.24 9.39
C LEU A 448 5.03 -3.00 10.84
N MET A 449 3.78 -3.32 11.19
CA MET A 449 3.25 -2.98 12.51
C MET A 449 3.92 -3.79 13.64
N PRO A 450 4.37 -3.11 14.72
CA PRO A 450 5.00 -3.79 15.86
C PRO A 450 3.98 -4.55 16.70
N HIS A 451 4.44 -5.58 17.41
CA HIS A 451 3.62 -6.33 18.35
C HIS A 451 4.47 -7.04 19.41
N SER A 452 3.90 -7.35 20.57
CA SER A 452 4.64 -8.00 21.67
C SER A 452 4.95 -9.47 21.43
N SER A 453 4.14 -10.19 20.65
CA SER A 453 4.31 -11.62 20.38
C SER A 453 4.62 -11.97 18.93
N GLU A 454 4.07 -11.22 17.98
CA GLU A 454 4.13 -11.55 16.55
C GLU A 454 3.94 -10.26 15.75
N SER A 455 5.06 -9.56 15.54
CA SER A 455 5.08 -8.35 14.72
C SER A 455 4.87 -8.70 13.24
N ALA A 456 4.44 -7.70 12.46
CA ALA A 456 4.31 -7.86 11.03
C ALA A 456 5.66 -8.17 10.38
N LYS A 457 5.65 -8.95 9.31
CA LYS A 457 6.89 -9.28 8.59
C LYS A 457 6.78 -9.27 7.08
N ILE A 458 7.91 -9.05 6.44
CA ILE A 458 8.13 -9.47 5.05
C ILE A 458 8.89 -10.80 5.11
N LEU A 459 8.34 -11.84 4.49
CA LEU A 459 9.01 -13.13 4.34
C LEU A 459 9.58 -13.25 2.93
N MET A 460 10.89 -13.42 2.82
CA MET A 460 11.56 -13.69 1.56
C MET A 460 11.59 -15.20 1.30
N ALA A 461 10.73 -15.65 0.37
CA ALA A 461 10.74 -17.01 -0.18
C ALA A 461 11.58 -17.12 -1.47
N GLY A 462 11.85 -15.97 -2.11
CA GLY A 462 12.66 -15.78 -3.30
C GLY A 462 13.26 -14.37 -3.34
N ASP A 463 13.85 -14.00 -4.48
CA ASP A 463 14.55 -12.72 -4.64
C ASP A 463 13.59 -11.53 -4.79
N LEU A 464 14.08 -10.34 -4.44
CA LEU A 464 13.39 -9.06 -4.60
C LEU A 464 13.97 -8.29 -5.79
N ASN A 465 13.08 -7.85 -6.68
CA ASN A 465 13.37 -6.75 -7.60
C ASN A 465 12.67 -5.48 -7.09
N PHE A 466 13.43 -4.45 -6.74
CA PHE A 466 12.88 -3.17 -6.32
C PHE A 466 13.01 -2.13 -7.42
N THR A 467 11.94 -1.34 -7.60
CA THR A 467 11.87 -0.23 -8.54
C THR A 467 11.29 1.00 -7.85
N LEU A 468 11.75 2.17 -8.26
CA LEU A 468 11.39 3.42 -7.61
C LEU A 468 9.98 3.89 -7.95
N LEU A 469 9.24 4.37 -6.94
CA LEU A 469 7.95 5.03 -7.17
C LEU A 469 8.11 6.50 -7.56
N GLY A 470 9.10 7.16 -6.97
CA GLY A 470 9.41 8.58 -7.13
C GLY A 470 10.91 8.84 -7.03
N SER A 471 11.29 10.10 -6.80
CA SER A 471 12.71 10.51 -6.72
C SER A 471 13.31 10.46 -5.31
N GLY A 472 12.51 10.11 -4.30
CA GLY A 472 12.95 9.99 -2.90
C GLY A 472 13.33 8.56 -2.54
N THR A 473 13.89 8.41 -1.33
CA THR A 473 14.19 7.09 -0.73
C THR A 473 12.91 6.35 -0.39
N ALA A 474 12.78 5.11 -0.85
CA ALA A 474 11.74 4.23 -0.37
C ALA A 474 12.13 3.61 0.97
N THR A 475 11.15 3.37 1.85
CA THR A 475 11.42 2.91 3.22
C THR A 475 10.60 1.67 3.56
N ILE A 476 11.25 0.68 4.20
CA ILE A 476 10.58 -0.37 4.95
C ILE A 476 10.79 -0.03 6.42
N ALA A 477 9.74 0.48 7.06
CA ALA A 477 9.79 1.08 8.39
C ALA A 477 8.90 0.33 9.38
N ASN A 478 9.21 0.49 10.65
CA ASN A 478 8.32 0.03 11.71
C ASN A 478 7.09 0.94 11.77
N GLY A 479 5.91 0.35 11.83
CA GLY A 479 4.65 1.09 11.96
C GLY A 479 4.48 1.73 13.34
N THR A 480 3.41 2.51 13.51
CA THR A 480 3.08 3.11 14.81
C THR A 480 2.58 2.05 15.79
N GLY A 481 3.14 2.02 17.00
CA GLY A 481 2.69 1.07 18.03
C GLY A 481 3.79 0.72 19.03
N THR A 482 3.52 -0.27 19.87
CA THR A 482 4.43 -0.75 20.92
C THR A 482 4.73 -2.24 20.73
N GLY A 483 5.89 -2.68 21.17
CA GLY A 483 6.29 -4.09 21.13
C GLY A 483 7.56 -4.28 20.31
N ASN A 484 7.79 -5.52 19.88
CA ASN A 484 8.90 -5.85 19.01
C ASN A 484 8.65 -5.22 17.63
N SER A 485 9.71 -4.70 17.02
CA SER A 485 9.64 -4.15 15.66
C SER A 485 9.13 -5.20 14.67
N GLY A 486 8.44 -4.75 13.62
CA GLY A 486 8.35 -5.55 12.40
C GLY A 486 9.73 -5.89 11.85
N HIS A 487 9.83 -6.89 10.97
CA HIS A 487 11.12 -7.37 10.45
C HIS A 487 11.02 -7.94 9.03
N VAL A 488 12.17 -8.04 8.36
CA VAL A 488 12.35 -8.77 7.10
C VAL A 488 13.04 -10.10 7.41
N ASP A 489 12.41 -11.22 7.09
CA ASP A 489 12.93 -12.57 7.31
C ASP A 489 13.41 -13.16 5.98
N LEU A 490 14.71 -13.45 5.84
CA LEU A 490 15.27 -13.99 4.59
C LEU A 490 14.95 -15.49 4.38
N GLY A 491 14.30 -16.13 5.36
CA GLY A 491 13.86 -17.53 5.25
C GLY A 491 15.01 -18.54 5.32
N GLY A 492 16.19 -18.14 5.81
CA GLY A 492 17.36 -19.03 5.97
C GLY A 492 18.12 -19.35 4.69
N ALA A 493 17.78 -18.71 3.56
CA ALA A 493 18.49 -18.83 2.29
C ALA A 493 19.27 -17.55 1.96
N ASN A 494 20.12 -17.60 0.94
CA ASN A 494 20.67 -16.39 0.33
C ASN A 494 19.56 -15.69 -0.50
N ARG A 495 19.37 -14.39 -0.29
CA ARG A 495 18.36 -13.59 -0.98
C ARG A 495 18.98 -12.43 -1.72
N VAL A 496 18.65 -12.31 -3.00
CA VAL A 496 19.10 -11.19 -3.83
C VAL A 496 18.11 -10.02 -3.71
N PHE A 497 18.65 -8.86 -3.39
CA PHE A 497 17.97 -7.57 -3.39
C PHE A 497 18.51 -6.77 -4.58
N ASN A 498 17.81 -6.82 -5.70
CA ASN A 498 18.13 -6.06 -6.90
C ASN A 498 17.48 -4.67 -6.82
N ILE A 499 18.29 -3.62 -6.61
CA ILE A 499 17.82 -2.26 -6.33
C ILE A 499 18.08 -1.35 -7.54
N ALA A 500 17.00 -0.78 -8.10
CA ALA A 500 17.10 0.25 -9.12
C ALA A 500 17.68 1.56 -8.57
N ASP A 501 18.52 2.22 -9.36
CA ASP A 501 19.16 3.51 -9.05
C ASP A 501 18.27 4.71 -9.41
N GLY A 502 18.23 5.67 -8.51
CA GLY A 502 17.35 6.83 -8.54
C GLY A 502 18.07 8.16 -8.42
N ALA A 503 17.33 9.20 -8.07
CA ALA A 503 17.91 10.52 -7.82
C ALA A 503 18.34 10.72 -6.36
N ALA A 504 17.81 9.91 -5.45
CA ALA A 504 18.19 9.94 -4.04
C ALA A 504 19.53 9.23 -3.84
N SER A 505 20.31 9.63 -2.83
CA SER A 505 21.56 8.93 -2.48
C SER A 505 21.31 7.53 -1.91
N ILE A 506 20.12 7.32 -1.34
CA ILE A 506 19.63 6.04 -0.85
C ILE A 506 18.32 5.75 -1.59
N ASP A 507 18.25 4.62 -2.27
CA ASP A 507 17.07 4.25 -3.07
C ASP A 507 16.08 3.42 -2.25
N LEU A 508 16.60 2.51 -1.43
CA LEU A 508 15.83 1.72 -0.48
C LEU A 508 16.51 1.72 0.89
N ALA A 509 15.80 2.18 1.91
CA ALA A 509 16.19 2.03 3.31
C ALA A 509 15.32 0.97 4.00
N ILE A 510 15.95 0.06 4.73
CA ILE A 510 15.29 -0.92 5.59
C ILE A 510 15.58 -0.55 7.04
N ASP A 511 14.62 0.12 7.67
CA ASP A 511 14.71 0.66 9.03
C ASP A 511 14.25 -0.35 10.10
N VAL A 512 13.90 -1.56 9.67
CA VAL A 512 13.52 -2.70 10.50
C VAL A 512 14.61 -3.77 10.47
N PRO A 513 14.72 -4.66 11.48
CA PRO A 513 15.66 -5.76 11.44
C PRO A 513 15.48 -6.66 10.21
N VAL A 514 16.57 -6.97 9.52
CA VAL A 514 16.71 -8.08 8.57
C VAL A 514 17.30 -9.27 9.32
N ILE A 515 16.66 -10.43 9.25
CA ILE A 515 16.99 -11.62 10.04
C ILE A 515 17.04 -12.89 9.19
N ASN A 516 17.75 -13.91 9.70
CA ASN A 516 17.97 -15.23 9.10
C ASN A 516 18.66 -15.19 7.73
N GLY A 517 19.39 -16.24 7.33
CA GLY A 517 19.92 -16.37 5.96
C GLY A 517 21.05 -15.39 5.59
N SER A 518 21.29 -15.25 4.29
CA SER A 518 22.36 -14.43 3.69
C SER A 518 21.78 -13.36 2.77
N LEU A 519 22.49 -12.25 2.60
CA LEU A 519 22.06 -11.11 1.80
C LEU A 519 22.98 -10.89 0.60
N THR A 520 22.42 -10.85 -0.61
CA THR A 520 23.13 -10.39 -1.81
C THR A 520 22.50 -9.09 -2.30
N LYS A 521 23.27 -8.00 -2.31
CA LYS A 521 22.88 -6.73 -2.91
C LYS A 521 23.32 -6.69 -4.37
N SER A 522 22.37 -6.46 -5.26
CA SER A 522 22.63 -6.25 -6.70
C SER A 522 21.87 -5.04 -7.24
N GLY A 523 22.08 -4.72 -8.51
CA GLY A 523 21.55 -3.53 -9.14
C GLY A 523 22.29 -2.24 -8.73
N PRO A 524 22.23 -1.19 -9.55
CA PRO A 524 23.09 -0.02 -9.40
C PRO A 524 22.75 0.86 -8.19
N GLY A 525 21.55 0.76 -7.62
CA GLY A 525 21.08 1.65 -6.56
C GLY A 525 21.69 1.35 -5.19
N THR A 526 21.40 2.23 -4.23
CA THR A 526 21.86 2.10 -2.83
C THR A 526 20.79 1.43 -1.96
N LEU A 527 21.16 0.33 -1.29
CA LEU A 527 20.40 -0.30 -0.20
C LEU A 527 21.01 0.10 1.14
N ALA A 528 20.25 0.78 1.99
CA ALA A 528 20.65 1.09 3.36
C ALA A 528 19.96 0.16 4.36
N LEU A 529 20.73 -0.43 5.29
CA LEU A 529 20.21 -1.25 6.38
C LEU A 529 20.39 -0.51 7.70
N TYR A 530 19.29 0.02 8.23
CA TYR A 530 19.28 0.86 9.43
C TYR A 530 18.60 0.20 10.64
N GLY A 531 17.91 -0.92 10.42
CA GLY A 531 17.44 -1.78 11.51
C GLY A 531 18.59 -2.43 12.29
N ASN A 532 18.27 -3.00 13.45
CA ASN A 532 19.20 -3.84 14.20
C ASN A 532 19.24 -5.24 13.57
N ASN A 533 20.00 -5.38 12.49
CA ASN A 533 20.04 -6.59 11.67
C ASN A 533 20.71 -7.76 12.41
N SER A 534 20.25 -8.97 12.12
CA SER A 534 20.73 -10.22 12.70
C SER A 534 20.53 -11.41 11.74
N PHE A 535 20.69 -11.17 10.44
CA PHE A 535 20.83 -12.26 9.47
C PHE A 535 22.13 -13.01 9.77
N THR A 536 22.18 -14.31 9.45
CA THR A 536 23.16 -15.23 10.06
C THR A 536 24.23 -15.71 9.10
N GLY A 537 24.12 -15.34 7.82
CA GLY A 537 25.06 -15.74 6.78
C GLY A 537 25.69 -14.53 6.08
N ASP A 538 26.33 -14.83 4.96
CA ASP A 538 27.20 -13.92 4.23
C ASP A 538 26.51 -12.66 3.70
N ALA A 539 27.30 -11.62 3.50
CA ALA A 539 26.91 -10.40 2.81
C ALA A 539 27.69 -10.27 1.50
N VAL A 540 26.96 -10.26 0.38
CA VAL A 540 27.53 -10.12 -0.96
C VAL A 540 27.06 -8.80 -1.58
N VAL A 541 27.97 -8.04 -2.19
CA VAL A 541 27.64 -6.83 -2.97
C VAL A 541 28.13 -7.02 -4.40
N GLU A 542 27.22 -7.34 -5.29
CA GLU A 542 27.51 -7.56 -6.72
C GLU A 542 27.56 -6.24 -7.50
N ASP A 543 26.70 -5.28 -7.15
CA ASP A 543 26.61 -3.97 -7.81
C ASP A 543 25.95 -2.92 -6.90
N GLY A 544 26.21 -1.65 -7.18
CA GLY A 544 25.72 -0.51 -6.42
C GLY A 544 26.29 -0.45 -4.99
N VAL A 545 25.52 0.11 -4.07
CA VAL A 545 25.97 0.35 -2.69
C VAL A 545 25.12 -0.44 -1.70
N LEU A 546 25.77 -1.15 -0.77
CA LEU A 546 25.17 -1.61 0.48
C LEU A 546 25.68 -0.71 1.60
N SER A 547 24.79 0.03 2.27
CA SER A 547 25.14 0.93 3.38
C SER A 547 24.66 0.36 4.71
N LEU A 548 25.55 0.31 5.71
CA LEU A 548 25.30 -0.20 7.05
C LEU A 548 25.50 0.92 8.06
N SER A 549 24.51 1.18 8.93
CA SER A 549 24.62 2.24 9.94
C SER A 549 25.20 1.80 11.28
N GLN A 550 25.54 0.52 11.44
CA GLN A 550 26.13 -0.06 12.64
C GLN A 550 27.01 -1.27 12.26
N ALA A 551 27.92 -1.65 13.16
CA ALA A 551 28.62 -2.93 13.10
C ALA A 551 27.63 -4.04 13.51
N MET A 552 27.22 -4.87 12.55
CA MET A 552 26.07 -5.78 12.68
C MET A 552 26.18 -7.04 11.80
N LEU A 553 27.28 -7.21 11.07
CA LEU A 553 27.53 -8.44 10.32
C LEU A 553 27.89 -9.57 11.30
N PRO A 554 27.49 -10.82 11.03
CA PRO A 554 27.88 -11.93 11.89
C PRO A 554 29.40 -12.12 11.91
N ASP A 555 29.97 -12.38 13.09
CA ASP A 555 31.42 -12.56 13.30
C ASP A 555 32.04 -13.63 12.38
N ASP A 556 31.27 -14.68 12.05
CA ASP A 556 31.70 -15.79 11.19
C ASP A 556 31.25 -15.63 9.71
N SER A 557 30.59 -14.52 9.35
CA SER A 557 30.09 -14.30 7.99
C SER A 557 31.19 -13.88 7.03
N ASP A 558 31.06 -14.29 5.77
CA ASP A 558 31.92 -13.80 4.71
C ASP A 558 31.32 -12.52 4.08
N VAL A 559 32.19 -11.57 3.77
CA VAL A 559 31.87 -10.37 2.99
C VAL A 559 32.54 -10.47 1.63
N SER A 560 31.75 -10.40 0.56
CA SER A 560 32.25 -10.50 -0.82
C SER A 560 31.78 -9.34 -1.66
N LEU A 561 32.71 -8.60 -2.27
CA LEU A 561 32.41 -7.49 -3.18
C LEU A 561 32.83 -7.84 -4.60
N ALA A 562 32.00 -7.55 -5.59
CA ALA A 562 32.38 -7.60 -7.00
C ALA A 562 32.78 -6.21 -7.52
N THR A 563 33.41 -6.16 -8.68
CA THR A 563 33.66 -4.93 -9.42
C THR A 563 32.33 -4.20 -9.68
N GLY A 564 32.18 -3.01 -9.09
CA GLY A 564 30.95 -2.21 -9.13
C GLY A 564 30.20 -2.19 -7.80
N GLY A 565 30.44 -3.16 -6.93
CA GLY A 565 29.93 -3.20 -5.56
C GLY A 565 30.73 -2.33 -4.60
N ILE A 566 30.02 -1.57 -3.77
CA ILE A 566 30.58 -0.75 -2.69
C ILE A 566 29.89 -1.12 -1.38
N LEU A 567 30.69 -1.37 -0.35
CA LEU A 567 30.22 -1.49 1.03
C LEU A 567 30.46 -0.16 1.76
N ASP A 568 29.38 0.54 2.07
CA ASP A 568 29.41 1.79 2.80
C ASP A 568 29.19 1.54 4.31
N LEU A 569 30.26 1.72 5.10
CA LEU A 569 30.23 1.54 6.54
C LEU A 569 29.93 2.89 7.21
N ASP A 570 28.67 3.31 7.19
CA ASP A 570 28.18 4.57 7.77
C ASP A 570 28.00 4.49 9.29
N PHE A 571 29.05 4.03 9.97
CA PHE A 571 29.16 4.02 11.44
C PHE A 571 30.56 4.40 11.88
N SER A 572 30.74 4.57 13.19
CA SER A 572 32.06 4.83 13.77
C SER A 572 32.23 4.03 15.06
N GLY A 573 33.47 3.78 15.46
CA GLY A 573 33.79 3.03 16.66
C GLY A 573 34.55 1.74 16.35
N THR A 574 34.22 0.67 17.06
CA THR A 574 34.85 -0.64 16.89
C THR A 574 34.60 -1.17 15.48
N PRO A 575 35.62 -1.71 14.79
CA PRO A 575 35.41 -2.43 13.53
C PRO A 575 34.38 -3.56 13.68
N ASP A 576 33.60 -3.79 12.63
CA ASP A 576 32.68 -4.93 12.57
C ASP A 576 33.45 -6.22 12.29
N VAL A 577 33.22 -7.27 13.07
CA VAL A 577 34.00 -8.51 12.97
C VAL A 577 33.37 -9.41 11.93
N ILE A 578 34.19 -9.99 11.05
CA ILE A 578 33.76 -10.92 10.01
C ILE A 578 34.75 -12.07 9.83
N GLY A 579 34.29 -13.14 9.17
CA GLY A 579 35.07 -14.32 8.80
C GLY A 579 36.10 -13.96 7.73
N LYS A 580 35.69 -14.00 6.46
CA LYS A 580 36.55 -13.65 5.31
C LYS A 580 36.06 -12.39 4.61
N PHE A 581 37.00 -11.67 4.01
CA PHE A 581 36.70 -10.58 3.10
C PHE A 581 37.27 -10.89 1.72
N SER A 582 36.47 -10.75 0.66
CA SER A 582 36.92 -10.99 -0.71
C SER A 582 36.49 -9.86 -1.65
N ILE A 583 37.33 -9.61 -2.67
CA ILE A 583 37.00 -8.71 -3.78
C ILE A 583 37.25 -9.47 -5.09
N ASP A 584 36.25 -9.49 -5.97
CA ASP A 584 36.26 -10.21 -7.26
C ASP A 584 36.67 -11.69 -7.10
N GLY A 585 36.17 -12.34 -6.04
CA GLY A 585 36.47 -13.72 -5.71
C GLY A 585 37.86 -13.97 -5.12
N SER A 586 38.70 -12.93 -4.99
CA SER A 586 40.02 -13.04 -4.35
C SER A 586 39.91 -12.75 -2.85
N SER A 587 40.24 -13.73 -2.00
CA SER A 587 40.30 -13.53 -0.55
C SER A 587 41.39 -12.53 -0.17
N LEU A 588 41.08 -11.68 0.80
CA LEU A 588 41.93 -10.61 1.29
C LEU A 588 42.55 -10.98 2.65
N ALA A 589 43.66 -10.34 2.98
CA ALA A 589 44.42 -10.64 4.19
C ALA A 589 43.64 -10.36 5.49
N VAL A 590 43.90 -11.17 6.52
CA VAL A 590 43.43 -10.96 7.89
C VAL A 590 43.92 -9.62 8.43
N GLY A 591 43.04 -8.84 9.07
CA GLY A 591 43.36 -7.53 9.64
C GLY A 591 42.21 -6.52 9.52
N ILE A 592 42.49 -5.27 9.87
CA ILE A 592 41.48 -4.20 9.84
C ILE A 592 41.43 -3.56 8.45
N TRP A 593 40.27 -3.64 7.79
CA TRP A 593 39.98 -3.05 6.48
C TRP A 593 39.08 -1.83 6.62
N GLY A 594 39.33 -0.81 5.80
CA GLY A 594 38.49 0.39 5.77
C GLY A 594 38.60 1.17 4.46
N ALA A 595 37.90 2.29 4.38
CA ALA A 595 37.96 3.18 3.24
C ALA A 595 39.37 3.78 3.05
N VAL A 596 39.72 4.19 1.84
CA VAL A 596 40.98 4.90 1.57
C VAL A 596 41.05 6.18 2.43
N GLY A 597 42.08 6.27 3.27
CA GLY A 597 42.26 7.40 4.21
C GLY A 597 41.61 7.21 5.59
N SER A 598 40.99 6.07 5.86
CA SER A 598 40.39 5.73 7.18
C SER A 598 41.43 5.53 8.30
N GLY A 599 42.68 5.24 7.96
CA GLY A 599 43.71 4.84 8.92
C GLY A 599 43.68 3.34 9.28
N ALA A 600 42.84 2.56 8.62
CA ALA A 600 42.85 1.09 8.70
C ALA A 600 44.19 0.49 8.22
N GLN A 601 44.50 -0.72 8.69
CA GLN A 601 45.72 -1.45 8.29
C GLN A 601 45.75 -1.70 6.78
N PHE A 602 44.59 -2.07 6.23
CA PHE A 602 44.36 -2.24 4.81
C PHE A 602 43.25 -1.31 4.36
N THR A 603 43.36 -0.79 3.14
CA THR A 603 42.34 0.11 2.61
C THR A 603 41.97 -0.26 1.18
N THR A 604 40.71 -0.05 0.83
CA THR A 604 40.18 -0.29 -0.51
C THR A 604 39.17 0.80 -0.88
N PRO A 605 39.08 1.21 -2.17
CA PRO A 605 38.01 2.11 -2.63
C PRO A 605 36.62 1.44 -2.63
N SER A 606 36.55 0.11 -2.55
CA SER A 606 35.28 -0.63 -2.45
C SER A 606 34.64 -0.57 -1.06
N ILE A 607 35.32 0.04 -0.09
CA ILE A 607 34.76 0.41 1.21
C ILE A 607 34.66 1.93 1.29
N THR A 608 33.50 2.44 1.69
CA THR A 608 33.27 3.86 2.01
C THR A 608 32.76 4.01 3.44
N GLY A 609 32.51 5.25 3.87
CA GLY A 609 32.08 5.54 5.24
C GLY A 609 33.23 5.63 6.24
N ALA A 610 32.89 5.85 7.51
CA ALA A 610 33.85 6.02 8.61
C ALA A 610 34.15 4.70 9.35
N GLY A 611 33.35 3.67 9.12
CA GLY A 611 33.47 2.36 9.74
C GLY A 611 34.58 1.52 9.14
N MET A 612 34.86 0.39 9.79
CA MET A 612 35.91 -0.55 9.40
C MET A 612 35.42 -1.98 9.63
N LEU A 613 36.06 -2.94 8.94
CA LEU A 613 35.88 -4.37 9.16
C LEU A 613 37.13 -4.94 9.85
N GLN A 614 36.95 -5.88 10.76
CA GLN A 614 38.00 -6.74 11.29
C GLN A 614 37.82 -8.13 10.67
N VAL A 615 38.71 -8.47 9.73
CA VAL A 615 38.76 -9.77 9.07
C VAL A 615 39.54 -10.73 9.96
N THR A 616 38.96 -11.89 10.27
CA THR A 616 39.53 -12.85 11.23
C THR A 616 40.12 -14.10 10.58
N SER A 617 39.73 -14.42 9.35
CA SER A 617 40.25 -15.55 8.58
C SER A 617 40.47 -15.19 7.11
N THR A 618 41.34 -15.92 6.43
CA THR A 618 41.51 -15.83 4.99
C THR A 618 41.76 -17.22 4.41
N ASN A 619 41.44 -17.44 3.14
CA ASN A 619 41.81 -18.71 2.49
C ASN A 619 43.24 -18.58 1.97
N ILE A 620 44.19 -19.24 2.62
CA ILE A 620 45.58 -19.27 2.17
C ILE A 620 45.79 -20.56 1.38
N PRO A 621 46.08 -20.51 0.07
CA PRO A 621 46.28 -21.73 -0.70
C PRO A 621 47.46 -22.54 -0.14
N GLY A 622 47.17 -23.74 0.37
CA GLY A 622 48.14 -24.59 1.06
C GLY A 622 48.03 -24.60 2.59
N ASP A 623 47.21 -23.74 3.20
CA ASP A 623 46.82 -23.83 4.62
C ASP A 623 45.72 -24.88 4.72
N PHE A 624 46.13 -26.12 4.97
CA PHE A 624 45.29 -27.29 4.95
C PHE A 624 44.71 -27.60 6.34
N ASP A 625 45.33 -27.14 7.42
CA ASP A 625 44.80 -27.33 8.77
C ASP A 625 43.99 -26.14 9.33
N GLY A 626 44.01 -25.01 8.61
CA GLY A 626 43.13 -23.85 8.80
C GLY A 626 43.59 -22.92 9.91
N ASP A 627 44.87 -22.93 10.28
CA ASP A 627 45.42 -22.11 11.36
C ASP A 627 45.93 -20.72 10.92
N ASN A 628 45.80 -20.41 9.63
CA ASN A 628 46.21 -19.18 8.95
C ASN A 628 47.72 -19.02 8.73
N ASP A 629 48.49 -20.11 8.72
CA ASP A 629 49.79 -20.15 8.09
C ASP A 629 49.96 -21.35 7.13
N VAL A 630 51.08 -21.41 6.39
CA VAL A 630 51.39 -22.53 5.50
C VAL A 630 52.72 -23.11 5.94
N ASP A 631 52.70 -24.16 6.74
CA ASP A 631 53.89 -24.71 7.35
C ASP A 631 53.95 -26.26 7.32
N GLY A 632 54.76 -26.84 8.20
CA GLY A 632 54.95 -28.30 8.26
C GLY A 632 53.72 -29.06 8.75
N ASP A 633 52.82 -28.42 9.48
CA ASP A 633 51.60 -29.04 9.99
C ASP A 633 50.58 -29.21 8.84
N ASP A 634 50.49 -28.24 7.93
CA ASP A 634 49.74 -28.37 6.66
C ASP A 634 50.26 -29.48 5.76
N LEU A 635 51.58 -29.63 5.67
CA LEU A 635 52.18 -30.70 4.90
C LEU A 635 51.70 -32.07 5.40
N THR A 636 51.53 -32.21 6.72
CA THR A 636 51.03 -33.44 7.32
C THR A 636 49.58 -33.71 6.92
N THR A 637 48.77 -32.65 6.85
CA THR A 637 47.39 -32.72 6.35
C THR A 637 47.34 -33.12 4.87
N TRP A 638 48.15 -32.49 4.01
CA TRP A 638 48.25 -32.87 2.60
C TRP A 638 48.73 -34.30 2.40
N GLN A 639 49.75 -34.74 3.14
CA GLN A 639 50.25 -36.13 3.05
C GLN A 639 49.18 -37.17 3.42
N THR A 640 48.26 -36.81 4.30
CA THR A 640 47.15 -37.67 4.69
C THR A 640 46.06 -37.70 3.62
N ALA A 641 45.81 -36.56 2.96
CA ALA A 641 44.84 -36.42 1.88
C ALA A 641 45.34 -36.95 0.52
N TYR A 642 46.66 -37.05 0.32
CA TYR A 642 47.26 -37.41 -0.97
C TYR A 642 46.69 -38.71 -1.56
N GLY A 643 46.03 -38.58 -2.71
CA GLY A 643 45.36 -39.69 -3.41
C GLY A 643 44.11 -40.26 -2.73
N ASN A 644 43.63 -39.63 -1.64
CA ASN A 644 42.47 -40.08 -0.85
C ASN A 644 41.20 -39.20 -1.03
N GLY A 645 41.25 -38.13 -1.82
CA GLY A 645 40.13 -37.22 -2.11
C GLY A 645 40.55 -35.75 -1.97
N ALA A 646 39.60 -34.81 -1.97
CA ALA A 646 39.84 -33.37 -1.93
C ALA A 646 40.19 -32.79 -0.53
N GLY A 647 40.85 -33.57 0.33
CA GLY A 647 41.12 -33.20 1.73
C GLY A 647 42.20 -32.12 1.91
N ALA A 648 42.99 -31.87 0.88
CA ALA A 648 44.03 -30.85 0.79
C ALA A 648 44.11 -30.33 -0.66
N ASP A 649 42.94 -30.01 -1.22
CA ASP A 649 42.73 -29.54 -2.59
C ASP A 649 42.94 -28.03 -2.68
N ALA A 650 44.19 -27.63 -2.92
CA ALA A 650 44.59 -26.23 -2.97
C ALA A 650 44.32 -25.58 -4.35
N ASP A 651 44.20 -26.35 -5.42
CA ASP A 651 43.86 -25.83 -6.76
C ASP A 651 42.38 -26.02 -7.17
N GLN A 652 41.60 -26.63 -6.30
CA GLN A 652 40.14 -26.83 -6.37
C GLN A 652 39.71 -27.72 -7.54
N ASP A 653 40.53 -28.70 -7.94
CA ASP A 653 40.23 -29.62 -9.03
C ASP A 653 39.48 -30.91 -8.58
N GLY A 654 39.27 -31.05 -7.28
CA GLY A 654 38.50 -32.13 -6.67
C GLY A 654 39.34 -33.31 -6.18
N ASP A 655 40.67 -33.22 -6.21
CA ASP A 655 41.55 -34.21 -5.60
C ASP A 655 42.67 -33.60 -4.73
N SER A 656 43.65 -34.40 -4.34
CA SER A 656 44.77 -33.94 -3.50
C SER A 656 46.00 -34.64 -4.01
N ASP A 657 46.76 -33.93 -4.84
CA ASP A 657 47.83 -34.50 -5.63
C ASP A 657 49.08 -33.60 -5.64
N GLY A 658 49.99 -33.88 -6.58
CA GLY A 658 51.25 -33.13 -6.69
C GLY A 658 51.07 -31.65 -7.05
N GLN A 659 49.94 -31.25 -7.66
CA GLN A 659 49.63 -29.86 -7.95
C GLN A 659 49.30 -29.09 -6.68
N ASP A 660 48.54 -29.67 -5.76
CA ASP A 660 48.26 -29.07 -4.45
C ASP A 660 49.51 -28.95 -3.60
N PHE A 661 50.37 -29.97 -3.65
CA PHE A 661 51.68 -29.89 -3.00
C PHE A 661 52.52 -28.75 -3.55
N LEU A 662 52.49 -28.54 -4.88
CA LEU A 662 53.17 -27.41 -5.49
C LEU A 662 52.56 -26.07 -5.07
N VAL A 663 51.26 -26.02 -4.77
CA VAL A 663 50.62 -24.82 -4.20
C VAL A 663 51.08 -24.61 -2.75
N TRP A 664 51.08 -25.64 -1.90
CA TRP A 664 51.66 -25.58 -0.55
C TRP A 664 53.13 -25.10 -0.57
N GLN A 665 53.98 -25.71 -1.40
CA GLN A 665 55.39 -25.34 -1.53
C GLN A 665 55.57 -23.87 -1.95
N ARG A 666 54.68 -23.35 -2.78
CA ARG A 666 54.72 -21.97 -3.25
C ARG A 666 54.29 -20.97 -2.19
N ASN A 667 53.43 -21.38 -1.27
CA ASN A 667 52.86 -20.52 -0.24
C ASN A 667 53.48 -20.73 1.15
N TYR A 668 54.40 -21.69 1.31
CA TYR A 668 55.03 -22.00 2.58
C TYR A 668 55.65 -20.78 3.29
N THR A 669 55.16 -20.50 4.48
CA THR A 669 55.57 -19.43 5.40
C THR A 669 56.38 -19.93 6.60
N GLY A 670 56.53 -21.25 6.75
CA GLY A 670 57.24 -21.85 7.88
C GLY A 670 58.68 -21.36 8.06
N SER A 671 59.14 -21.34 9.32
CA SER A 671 60.44 -20.75 9.71
C SER A 671 61.68 -21.45 9.14
N ASN A 672 61.53 -22.69 8.65
CA ASN A 672 62.60 -23.45 8.01
C ASN A 672 62.52 -23.31 6.47
N PRO A 673 63.49 -22.68 5.79
CA PRO A 673 63.44 -22.53 4.34
C PRO A 673 63.39 -23.91 3.64
N LEU A 674 62.45 -24.06 2.71
CA LEU A 674 62.35 -25.26 1.87
C LEU A 674 63.65 -25.42 1.07
N THR A 675 64.44 -26.43 1.43
CA THR A 675 65.66 -26.76 0.69
C THR A 675 65.29 -27.33 -0.66
N THR A 676 65.86 -26.79 -1.74
CA THR A 676 65.72 -27.37 -3.08
C THR A 676 66.09 -28.85 -3.03
N ALA A 677 65.16 -29.71 -3.47
CA ALA A 677 65.43 -31.13 -3.63
C ALA A 677 66.70 -31.28 -4.49
N THR A 678 67.72 -31.94 -3.95
CA THR A 678 68.86 -32.36 -4.75
C THR A 678 68.31 -33.20 -5.88
N ALA A 679 68.59 -32.81 -7.14
CA ALA A 679 68.15 -33.57 -8.30
C ALA A 679 68.49 -35.04 -8.06
N VAL A 680 67.45 -35.88 -7.92
CA VAL A 680 67.64 -37.32 -7.83
C VAL A 680 68.38 -37.68 -9.12
N PRO A 681 69.60 -38.25 -9.04
CA PRO A 681 70.32 -38.61 -10.24
C PRO A 681 69.45 -39.59 -11.02
N GLU A 682 68.89 -39.14 -12.16
CA GLU A 682 68.26 -40.07 -13.08
C GLU A 682 69.31 -41.14 -13.42
N PRO A 683 68.98 -42.43 -13.38
CA PRO A 683 69.92 -43.45 -13.84
C PRO A 683 70.22 -43.14 -15.30
N GLY A 684 71.40 -42.57 -15.55
CA GLY A 684 71.77 -42.08 -16.87
C GLY A 684 71.49 -43.14 -17.90
N SER A 685 70.96 -42.76 -19.06
CA SER A 685 70.40 -43.66 -20.09
C SER A 685 71.34 -44.81 -20.49
N ILE A 686 72.64 -44.66 -20.22
CA ILE A 686 73.68 -45.70 -20.31
C ILE A 686 73.40 -46.93 -19.43
N THR A 687 72.83 -46.75 -18.23
CA THR A 687 72.52 -47.83 -17.29
C THR A 687 71.36 -48.70 -17.78
N LEU A 688 70.32 -48.07 -18.35
CA LEU A 688 69.21 -48.77 -19.02
C LEU A 688 69.66 -49.42 -20.34
N LEU A 689 70.58 -48.80 -21.07
CA LEU A 689 71.19 -49.39 -22.27
C LEU A 689 72.05 -50.63 -21.93
N LEU A 690 72.78 -50.61 -20.82
CA LEU A 690 73.58 -51.75 -20.34
C LEU A 690 72.70 -52.92 -19.89
N VAL A 691 71.58 -52.67 -19.20
CA VAL A 691 70.61 -53.71 -18.83
C VAL A 691 69.91 -54.30 -20.07
N ALA A 692 69.60 -53.46 -21.08
CA ALA A 692 69.06 -53.93 -22.35
C ALA A 692 70.09 -54.73 -23.19
N LEU A 693 71.38 -54.36 -23.17
CA LEU A 693 72.44 -55.10 -23.85
C LEU A 693 72.73 -56.45 -23.17
N ILE A 694 72.66 -56.51 -21.85
CA ILE A 694 72.85 -57.76 -21.08
C ILE A 694 71.72 -58.75 -21.36
N THR A 695 70.48 -58.30 -21.53
CA THR A 695 69.36 -59.17 -21.91
C THR A 695 69.44 -59.65 -23.37
N VAL A 696 70.00 -58.86 -24.29
CA VAL A 696 70.26 -59.27 -25.69
C VAL A 696 71.41 -60.27 -25.81
N VAL A 697 72.46 -60.16 -24.97
CA VAL A 697 73.60 -61.10 -24.96
C VAL A 697 73.20 -62.45 -24.34
N MET A 698 72.31 -62.47 -23.35
CA MET A 698 71.79 -63.72 -22.79
C MET A 698 70.80 -64.46 -23.71
N ALA A 699 70.22 -63.78 -24.72
CA ALA A 699 69.23 -64.35 -25.64
C ALA A 699 69.82 -65.02 -26.92
N ARG A 700 71.15 -64.97 -27.15
CA ARG A 700 71.77 -65.52 -28.39
C ARG A 700 72.86 -66.58 -28.14
N GLY A 701 72.59 -67.49 -27.20
CA GLY A 701 73.48 -68.60 -26.86
C GLY A 701 72.92 -69.99 -27.16
N THR A 702 72.28 -70.24 -28.32
CA THR A 702 72.08 -71.61 -28.86
C THR A 702 71.79 -71.56 -30.38
N GLY A 703 72.53 -72.33 -31.20
CA GLY A 703 72.06 -72.74 -32.55
C GLY A 703 72.96 -72.51 -33.77
N THR A 704 74.08 -73.22 -33.87
CA THR A 704 74.52 -74.09 -35.00
C THR A 704 74.34 -73.68 -36.49
N LEU A 705 75.49 -73.53 -37.20
CA LEU A 705 75.88 -73.96 -38.57
C LEU A 705 74.87 -74.02 -39.75
N ALA A 706 75.22 -73.39 -40.89
CA ALA A 706 75.30 -74.01 -42.23
C ALA A 706 75.85 -73.05 -43.34
N CYS A 707 76.79 -73.59 -44.15
CA CYS A 707 77.22 -73.28 -45.54
C CYS A 707 76.46 -72.20 -46.35
N ILE A 708 77.09 -71.33 -47.16
CA ILE A 708 78.10 -71.50 -48.25
C ILE A 708 79.05 -70.29 -48.27
#